data_AF-A0A2E3CU19-F1
#
_entry.id   AF-A0A2E3CU19-F1
#
_cell.length_a   1.000
_cell.length_b   1.000
_cell.length_c   1.000
_cell.angle_alpha   90.00
_cell.angle_beta   90.00
_cell.angle_gamma   90.00
#
_symmetry.space_group_name_H-M   'P 1'
#
loop_
_entity.id
_entity.type
_entity.pdbx_description
1 polymer ?
#
loop_
_entity_poly.entity_id
_entity_poly.type
_entity_poly.pdbx_seq_one_letter_code
_entity_poly.pdbx_strand_id
1 'polypeptide(L)'
;MNARLLLLLALPLLLISHLGFADCEALEPQLARQERLLSQLEQQRASLDDLLRGQIKNDFVLNDVVDVPLDVTLEVLKARRSLNQQWVDKDTTELRLPEGFESCPEQAQQWLGQAKQVQGQEQVIRQHLQHLYDLPRASRLALVREATQWQTLYKLESQVQKWANAQPEQDAIQTLQKEIHDWIEYWRSSTRIWLAQLVAQAPQNVTSNEVWSKTMKVPSPQDGIDWGSAMSLPASQNQQAELLDWLNTLEEAHRALVRESGKWRNQHIWSLGWANFFQEISHPQRFWQQLITEIRSAPTNLVDAITRPFIRDYRRAVKQDKRGETLSSWFLQGLALVAIMSALLKLAAMAPQFLSQAQQRLLSTVQHRGLIQFNAAVLWFIKPNAPWFVVFVGANGISRFLPDAWIILNWLAPIGTLYATFRAVRVILEWLIARTFTRSGQFVSSHIATRQSEDAQRVAWLVLLCILGWILAKGTGGGYLMFFIIILIGLLLWFTLLWLMLRYREPVSRFLLYAIGKGTSKKLDPQSAQHWWMLPVWPLLFVGAHITDIVIHLHQKLLIFDTYRSVSVKLIRIRLAAEAKDEEQEEDDEALPDESYSDWMRGNSKAWIEAYDINTVLQPIQNWHKEKSDDNVLLIVGDQGSGKTALIKRLSSIWTETPISILNIPAKTTDPAAILPMIAQHLCIAGLKDVAELVKLDADLEPQIVVLDNTHNLFLSEVGYLDAYRALSQCLNAHLNNIFWVVVTHAPSWTYLSCVFNRELRFSNIFKMPRWSPSDIRKLILSRHQGSRRRIRYDELLLSASAGSDSSSVRAANSRVFNILWEQSGGIPQVAIHLWLDAARSKDKVVDLGVPSKPNGNALKALKDDLCFVFAAIVIHKSLTSEEIILVTHFPDAIVRHALKQGLNLGLLWRDDNKRYRIQPSWQGTLSGFLASKNLLWDI
;
A
#
# COMPACT_ATOMS: atom_id res chain seq x y z
N MET A 1 -56.02 -76.91 65.89
CA MET A 1 -55.29 -77.40 64.69
C MET A 1 -55.72 -76.54 63.50
N ASN A 2 -55.59 -75.21 63.48
CA ASN A 2 -54.54 -74.23 63.80
C ASN A 2 -53.87 -73.68 62.53
N ALA A 3 -54.26 -72.44 62.22
CA ALA A 3 -53.51 -71.41 61.51
C ALA A 3 -53.15 -71.58 60.02
N ARG A 4 -53.41 -72.72 59.36
CA ARG A 4 -53.15 -72.88 57.91
C ARG A 4 -54.36 -72.75 56.97
N LEU A 5 -55.59 -72.75 57.47
CA LEU A 5 -56.78 -72.67 56.61
C LEU A 5 -57.29 -71.24 56.37
N LEU A 6 -56.94 -70.28 57.24
CA LEU A 6 -57.34 -68.87 57.10
C LEU A 6 -56.40 -68.05 56.21
N LEU A 7 -55.26 -68.62 55.80
CA LEU A 7 -54.25 -67.96 54.97
C LEU A 7 -54.44 -68.21 53.45
N LEU A 8 -55.33 -69.13 53.07
CA LEU A 8 -55.66 -69.44 51.66
C LEU A 8 -56.87 -68.68 51.11
N LEU A 9 -57.63 -67.97 51.97
CA LEU A 9 -58.78 -67.14 51.56
C LEU A 9 -58.47 -65.63 51.53
N ALA A 10 -57.27 -65.22 51.95
CA ALA A 10 -56.85 -63.81 51.94
C ALA A 10 -56.06 -63.40 50.68
N LEU A 11 -55.68 -64.33 49.82
CA LEU A 11 -54.93 -64.03 48.60
C LEU A 11 -55.74 -63.49 47.39
N PRO A 12 -57.06 -63.72 47.23
CA PRO A 12 -57.79 -63.14 46.11
C PRO A 12 -58.39 -61.75 46.40
N LEU A 13 -58.33 -61.24 47.64
CA LEU A 13 -58.89 -59.94 48.02
C LEU A 13 -57.88 -58.78 48.00
N LEU A 14 -56.58 -59.06 47.99
CA LEU A 14 -55.52 -58.05 47.82
C LEU A 14 -55.12 -57.81 46.35
N LEU A 15 -55.64 -58.63 45.41
CA LEU A 15 -55.44 -58.44 43.97
C LEU A 15 -56.54 -57.61 43.28
N ILE A 16 -57.60 -57.25 44.01
CA ILE A 16 -58.72 -56.46 43.47
C ILE A 16 -58.64 -54.97 43.86
N SER A 17 -57.81 -54.60 44.85
CA SER A 17 -57.65 -53.20 45.29
C SER A 17 -56.73 -52.34 44.42
N HIS A 18 -56.19 -52.87 43.30
CA HIS A 18 -55.38 -52.11 42.33
C HIS A 18 -56.05 -51.93 40.95
N LEU A 19 -57.29 -52.38 40.78
CA LEU A 19 -58.11 -51.94 39.65
C LEU A 19 -58.71 -50.58 40.02
N GLY A 20 -57.87 -49.54 40.02
CA GLY A 20 -58.36 -48.18 39.88
C GLY A 20 -59.09 -48.10 38.56
N PHE A 21 -60.42 -48.08 38.59
CA PHE A 21 -61.21 -47.59 37.47
C PHE A 21 -60.75 -46.15 37.25
N ALA A 22 -59.98 -45.93 36.19
CA ALA A 22 -59.57 -44.58 35.82
C ALA A 22 -60.82 -43.82 35.39
N ASP A 23 -61.03 -42.67 36.02
CA ASP A 23 -62.13 -41.77 35.70
C ASP A 23 -61.79 -41.01 34.41
N CYS A 24 -61.96 -41.70 33.28
CA CYS A 24 -61.62 -41.19 31.96
C CYS A 24 -62.44 -39.94 31.59
N GLU A 25 -63.60 -39.67 32.22
CA GLU A 25 -64.37 -38.43 32.03
C GLU A 25 -63.62 -37.19 32.53
N ALA A 26 -62.74 -37.32 33.54
CA ALA A 26 -61.95 -36.20 34.07
C ALA A 26 -60.90 -35.65 33.07
N LEU A 27 -60.59 -36.39 32.00
CA LEU A 27 -59.61 -36.02 30.95
C LEU A 27 -60.25 -35.30 29.75
N GLU A 28 -61.57 -35.37 29.57
CA GLU A 28 -62.30 -34.64 28.50
C GLU A 28 -62.02 -33.13 28.43
N PRO A 29 -61.97 -32.36 29.55
CA PRO A 29 -61.67 -30.94 29.47
C PRO A 29 -60.25 -30.63 28.97
N GLN A 30 -59.29 -31.54 29.15
CA GLN A 30 -57.94 -31.39 28.62
C GLN A 30 -57.87 -31.64 27.11
N LEU A 31 -58.59 -32.67 26.63
CA LEU A 31 -58.78 -32.92 25.20
C LEU A 31 -59.50 -31.76 24.51
N ALA A 32 -60.60 -31.26 25.09
CA ALA A 32 -61.32 -30.10 24.57
C ALA A 32 -60.46 -28.83 24.52
N ARG A 33 -59.52 -28.67 25.47
CA ARG A 33 -58.55 -27.56 25.46
C ARG A 33 -57.54 -27.70 24.33
N GLN A 34 -57.03 -28.90 24.07
CA GLN A 34 -56.16 -29.15 22.92
C GLN A 34 -56.89 -28.93 21.59
N GLU A 35 -58.15 -29.35 21.49
CA GLU A 35 -58.97 -29.14 20.30
C GLU A 35 -59.24 -27.66 20.02
N ARG A 36 -59.50 -26.85 21.07
CA ARG A 36 -59.58 -25.38 20.94
C ARG A 36 -58.25 -24.75 20.50
N LEU A 37 -57.14 -25.25 21.00
CA LEU A 37 -55.81 -24.75 20.61
C LEU A 37 -55.50 -25.12 19.15
N LEU A 38 -55.85 -26.34 18.74
CA LEU A 38 -55.70 -26.79 17.36
C LEU A 38 -56.54 -25.93 16.41
N SER A 39 -57.81 -25.68 16.73
CA SER A 39 -58.68 -24.84 15.87
C SER A 39 -58.20 -23.38 15.79
N GLN A 40 -57.65 -22.82 16.87
CA GLN A 40 -57.01 -21.51 16.85
C GLN A 40 -55.77 -21.49 15.93
N LEU A 41 -54.90 -22.49 16.02
CA LEU A 41 -53.72 -22.60 15.17
C LEU A 41 -54.09 -22.82 13.69
N GLU A 42 -55.13 -23.61 13.41
CA GLU A 42 -55.64 -23.80 12.05
C GLU A 42 -56.17 -22.49 11.46
N GLN A 43 -56.91 -21.70 12.26
CA GLN A 43 -57.37 -20.38 11.84
C GLN A 43 -56.20 -19.41 11.61
N GLN A 44 -55.22 -19.39 12.51
CA GLN A 44 -54.02 -18.56 12.35
C GLN A 44 -53.23 -18.96 11.10
N ARG A 45 -53.02 -20.26 10.87
CA ARG A 45 -52.37 -20.76 9.66
C ARG A 45 -53.14 -20.36 8.42
N ALA A 46 -54.45 -20.56 8.38
CA ALA A 46 -55.26 -20.20 7.21
C ALA A 46 -55.13 -18.70 6.89
N SER A 47 -55.13 -17.84 7.91
CA SER A 47 -54.94 -16.39 7.73
C SER A 47 -53.53 -16.02 7.23
N LEU A 48 -52.50 -16.74 7.68
CA LEU A 48 -51.13 -16.59 7.17
C LEU A 48 -51.03 -17.07 5.72
N ASP A 49 -51.61 -18.22 5.40
CA ASP A 49 -51.66 -18.78 4.04
C ASP A 49 -52.36 -17.81 3.07
N ASP A 50 -53.50 -17.25 3.48
CA ASP A 50 -54.24 -16.23 2.73
C ASP A 50 -53.40 -14.97 2.50
N LEU A 51 -52.67 -14.51 3.52
CA LEU A 51 -51.76 -13.36 3.41
C LEU A 51 -50.58 -13.65 2.46
N LEU A 52 -49.96 -14.83 2.55
CA LEU A 52 -48.85 -15.20 1.67
C LEU A 52 -49.28 -15.37 0.21
N ARG A 53 -50.54 -15.76 -0.02
CA ARG A 53 -51.15 -15.85 -1.36
C ARG A 53 -51.71 -14.51 -1.87
N GLY A 54 -51.75 -13.48 -1.02
CA GLY A 54 -52.38 -12.20 -1.32
C GLY A 54 -53.90 -12.22 -1.39
N GLN A 55 -54.55 -13.26 -0.85
CA GLN A 55 -56.00 -13.45 -0.84
C GLN A 55 -56.60 -13.05 0.52
N ILE A 56 -56.36 -11.81 0.91
CA ILE A 56 -56.77 -11.30 2.22
C ILE A 56 -58.29 -11.01 2.27
N LYS A 57 -58.94 -11.41 3.37
CA LYS A 57 -60.36 -11.10 3.69
C LYS A 57 -60.58 -9.61 3.97
N ASN A 58 -61.81 -9.13 3.80
CA ASN A 58 -62.12 -7.71 3.92
C ASN A 58 -61.93 -7.16 5.35
N ASP A 59 -62.15 -8.00 6.37
CA ASP A 59 -62.04 -7.71 7.81
C ASP A 59 -60.65 -7.98 8.41
N PHE A 60 -59.64 -8.23 7.56
CA PHE A 60 -58.31 -8.63 8.01
C PHE A 60 -57.62 -7.60 8.92
N VAL A 61 -57.02 -8.09 10.00
CA VAL A 61 -56.21 -7.32 10.94
C VAL A 61 -54.85 -8.00 11.10
N LEU A 62 -53.78 -7.27 10.75
CA LEU A 62 -52.42 -7.80 10.76
C LEU A 62 -51.94 -8.25 12.15
N ASN A 63 -52.35 -7.53 13.20
CA ASN A 63 -51.95 -7.81 14.58
C ASN A 63 -52.56 -9.10 15.14
N ASP A 64 -53.63 -9.62 14.54
CA ASP A 64 -54.27 -10.86 14.97
C ASP A 64 -53.55 -12.09 14.40
N VAL A 65 -52.65 -11.88 13.42
CA VAL A 65 -51.98 -12.93 12.66
C VAL A 65 -50.49 -13.03 13.00
N VAL A 66 -49.86 -11.89 13.33
CA VAL A 66 -48.43 -11.80 13.62
C VAL A 66 -48.20 -11.37 15.07
N ASP A 67 -47.42 -12.16 15.82
CA ASP A 67 -47.19 -11.96 17.25
C ASP A 67 -46.34 -10.72 17.59
N VAL A 68 -45.70 -10.10 16.59
CA VAL A 68 -44.71 -9.03 16.75
C VAL A 68 -44.96 -7.91 15.75
N PRO A 69 -44.93 -6.63 16.16
CA PRO A 69 -45.12 -5.51 15.26
C PRO A 69 -43.99 -5.44 14.23
N LEU A 70 -44.35 -5.63 12.96
CA LEU A 70 -43.40 -5.76 11.84
C LEU A 70 -42.63 -4.46 11.52
N ASP A 71 -43.10 -3.31 12.01
CA ASP A 71 -42.49 -2.00 11.85
C ASP A 71 -41.29 -1.77 12.78
N VAL A 72 -41.24 -2.44 13.93
CA VAL A 72 -40.15 -2.32 14.91
C VAL A 72 -39.03 -3.31 14.61
N THR A 73 -37.93 -2.81 14.02
CA THR A 73 -36.84 -3.66 13.51
C THR A 73 -36.15 -4.48 14.61
N LEU A 74 -35.99 -3.90 15.82
CA LEU A 74 -35.35 -4.58 16.94
C LEU A 74 -36.19 -5.78 17.43
N GLU A 75 -37.51 -5.63 17.48
CA GLU A 75 -38.42 -6.66 17.97
C GLU A 75 -38.50 -7.83 16.98
N VAL A 76 -38.56 -7.55 15.68
CA VAL A 76 -38.50 -8.60 14.65
C VAL A 76 -37.16 -9.36 14.69
N LEU A 77 -36.04 -8.70 14.98
CA LEU A 77 -34.75 -9.38 15.15
C LEU A 77 -34.72 -10.28 16.39
N LYS A 78 -35.33 -9.85 17.50
CA LYS A 78 -35.49 -10.68 18.70
C LYS A 78 -36.37 -11.91 18.40
N ALA A 79 -37.51 -11.68 17.74
CA ALA A 79 -38.46 -12.72 17.34
C ALA A 79 -37.84 -13.77 16.40
N ARG A 80 -37.04 -13.31 15.42
CA ARG A 80 -36.30 -14.19 14.53
C ARG A 80 -35.30 -15.07 15.27
N ARG A 81 -34.56 -14.51 16.23
CA ARG A 81 -33.61 -15.29 17.05
C ARG A 81 -34.33 -16.29 17.96
N SER A 82 -35.43 -15.89 18.59
CA SER A 82 -36.20 -16.81 19.44
C SER A 82 -36.82 -17.95 18.65
N LEU A 83 -37.31 -17.69 17.43
CA LEU A 83 -37.79 -18.75 16.53
C LEU A 83 -36.68 -19.74 16.18
N ASN A 84 -35.49 -19.26 15.80
CA ASN A 84 -34.36 -20.15 15.46
C ASN A 84 -33.86 -20.97 16.66
N GLN A 85 -33.88 -20.42 17.88
CA GLN A 85 -33.52 -21.18 19.09
C GLN A 85 -34.54 -22.28 19.40
N GLN A 86 -35.84 -21.96 19.31
CA GLN A 86 -36.92 -22.92 19.53
C GLN A 86 -36.99 -24.04 18.48
N TRP A 87 -36.40 -23.86 17.30
CA TRP A 87 -36.24 -24.92 16.30
C TRP A 87 -35.22 -25.97 16.74
N VAL A 88 -34.08 -25.54 17.27
CA VAL A 88 -33.00 -26.44 17.74
C VAL A 88 -33.44 -27.27 18.94
N ASP A 89 -34.19 -26.66 19.87
CA ASP A 89 -34.65 -27.37 21.08
C ASP A 89 -35.77 -28.38 20.81
N LYS A 90 -36.68 -28.13 19.85
CA LYS A 90 -37.83 -29.03 19.58
C LYS A 90 -37.50 -30.27 18.76
N ASP A 91 -36.48 -30.24 17.91
CA ASP A 91 -36.04 -31.44 17.15
C ASP A 91 -35.48 -32.57 18.04
N THR A 92 -35.24 -32.29 19.33
CA THR A 92 -34.70 -33.26 20.30
C THR A 92 -35.71 -33.75 21.36
N THR A 93 -36.94 -33.24 21.36
CA THR A 93 -37.91 -33.54 22.43
C THR A 93 -38.95 -34.58 21.97
N GLU A 94 -38.89 -35.81 22.48
CA GLU A 94 -39.93 -36.82 22.28
C GLU A 94 -41.27 -36.39 22.93
N LEU A 95 -42.39 -36.55 22.20
CA LEU A 95 -43.74 -36.32 22.72
C LEU A 95 -44.03 -37.24 23.91
N ARG A 96 -44.07 -36.69 25.13
CA ARG A 96 -44.46 -37.42 26.34
C ARG A 96 -45.96 -37.28 26.60
N LEU A 97 -46.60 -38.37 26.99
CA LEU A 97 -47.98 -38.33 27.48
C LEU A 97 -48.06 -37.57 28.81
N PRO A 98 -49.10 -36.77 29.06
CA PRO A 98 -49.38 -36.21 30.38
C PRO A 98 -49.74 -37.31 31.38
N GLU A 99 -49.39 -37.10 32.65
CA GLU A 99 -49.74 -38.00 33.76
C GLU A 99 -51.27 -38.20 33.83
N GLY A 100 -51.73 -39.45 33.92
CA GLY A 100 -53.16 -39.81 33.98
C GLY A 100 -53.75 -40.40 32.69
N PHE A 101 -53.09 -40.24 31.53
CA PHE A 101 -53.54 -40.84 30.27
C PHE A 101 -53.13 -42.32 30.10
N GLU A 102 -52.23 -42.83 30.94
CA GLU A 102 -51.71 -44.22 30.86
C GLU A 102 -52.81 -45.29 31.06
N SER A 103 -53.88 -44.94 31.78
CA SER A 103 -55.00 -45.83 32.11
C SER A 103 -56.19 -45.75 31.14
N CYS A 104 -56.20 -44.82 30.18
CA CYS A 104 -57.29 -44.61 29.21
C CYS A 104 -56.74 -44.61 27.77
N PRO A 105 -56.62 -45.79 27.11
CA PRO A 105 -55.89 -45.93 25.85
C PRO A 105 -56.51 -45.20 24.65
N GLU A 106 -57.84 -45.08 24.57
CA GLU A 106 -58.52 -44.37 23.47
C GLU A 106 -58.27 -42.85 23.53
N GLN A 107 -58.40 -42.25 24.72
CA GLN A 107 -58.16 -40.83 24.94
C GLN A 107 -56.67 -40.47 24.81
N ALA A 108 -55.77 -41.38 25.22
CA ALA A 108 -54.33 -41.28 25.00
C ALA A 108 -53.97 -41.21 23.51
N GLN A 109 -54.60 -42.06 22.68
CA GLN A 109 -54.39 -42.04 21.23
C GLN A 109 -54.94 -40.76 20.59
N GLN A 110 -56.12 -40.29 21.01
CA GLN A 110 -56.69 -39.03 20.54
C GLN A 110 -55.79 -37.83 20.91
N TRP A 111 -55.30 -37.77 22.16
CA TRP A 111 -54.39 -36.71 22.60
C TRP A 111 -53.07 -36.75 21.82
N LEU A 112 -52.47 -37.93 21.62
CA LEU A 112 -51.25 -38.06 20.80
C LEU A 112 -51.47 -37.63 19.34
N GLY A 113 -52.63 -37.95 18.77
CA GLY A 113 -53.04 -37.50 17.44
C GLY A 113 -53.15 -35.98 17.36
N GLN A 114 -53.89 -35.36 18.30
CA GLN A 114 -54.04 -33.91 18.41
C GLN A 114 -52.70 -33.21 18.65
N ALA A 115 -51.84 -33.74 19.54
CA ALA A 115 -50.53 -33.17 19.84
C ALA A 115 -49.59 -33.20 18.62
N LYS A 116 -49.62 -34.28 17.81
CA LYS A 116 -48.88 -34.33 16.53
C LYS A 116 -49.40 -33.30 15.53
N GLN A 117 -50.72 -33.13 15.43
CA GLN A 117 -51.32 -32.11 14.57
C GLN A 117 -50.92 -30.71 15.03
N VAL A 118 -50.99 -30.41 16.33
CA VAL A 118 -50.55 -29.13 16.91
C VAL A 118 -49.09 -28.85 16.58
N GLN A 119 -48.18 -29.81 16.78
CA GLN A 119 -46.77 -29.63 16.42
C GLN A 119 -46.57 -29.38 14.91
N GLY A 120 -47.30 -30.10 14.06
CA GLY A 120 -47.27 -29.89 12.61
C GLY A 120 -47.76 -28.50 12.20
N GLN A 121 -48.88 -28.03 12.79
CA GLN A 121 -49.40 -26.68 12.54
C GLN A 121 -48.42 -25.60 13.03
N GLU A 122 -47.86 -25.74 14.24
CA GLU A 122 -46.87 -24.81 14.77
C GLU A 122 -45.61 -24.74 13.88
N GLN A 123 -45.12 -25.87 13.36
CA GLN A 123 -43.97 -25.87 12.44
C GLN A 123 -44.26 -25.07 11.17
N VAL A 124 -45.41 -25.28 10.55
CA VAL A 124 -45.80 -24.55 9.33
C VAL A 124 -45.98 -23.06 9.61
N ILE A 125 -46.67 -22.69 10.70
CA ILE A 125 -46.84 -21.29 11.12
C ILE A 125 -45.48 -20.61 11.34
N ARG A 126 -44.54 -21.29 12.01
CA ARG A 126 -43.18 -20.77 12.24
C ARG A 126 -42.43 -20.54 10.93
N GLN A 127 -42.53 -21.44 9.96
CA GLN A 127 -41.92 -21.26 8.64
C GLN A 127 -42.48 -20.01 7.93
N HIS A 128 -43.80 -19.81 7.99
CA HIS A 128 -44.46 -18.64 7.42
C HIS A 128 -44.07 -17.33 8.12
N LEU A 129 -44.04 -17.31 9.46
CA LEU A 129 -43.58 -16.16 10.23
C LEU A 129 -42.11 -15.83 9.97
N GLN A 130 -41.26 -16.85 9.85
CA GLN A 130 -39.84 -16.66 9.50
C GLN A 130 -39.69 -16.00 8.13
N HIS A 131 -40.46 -16.44 7.13
CA HIS A 131 -40.48 -15.80 5.80
C HIS A 131 -40.88 -14.32 5.88
N LEU A 132 -41.92 -13.98 6.67
CA LEU A 132 -42.34 -12.59 6.88
C LEU A 132 -41.27 -11.75 7.59
N TYR A 133 -40.55 -12.33 8.56
CA TYR A 133 -39.46 -11.66 9.28
C TYR A 133 -38.21 -11.47 8.42
N ASP A 134 -37.99 -12.35 7.45
CA ASP A 134 -36.89 -12.29 6.49
C ASP A 134 -37.11 -11.24 5.39
N LEU A 135 -38.34 -10.73 5.23
CA LEU A 135 -38.63 -9.65 4.30
C LEU A 135 -37.81 -8.37 4.60
N PRO A 136 -37.38 -7.63 3.55
CA PRO A 136 -36.71 -6.35 3.70
C PRO A 136 -37.52 -5.38 4.57
N ARG A 137 -36.84 -4.56 5.38
CA ARG A 137 -37.50 -3.57 6.26
C ARG A 137 -38.49 -2.67 5.50
N ALA A 138 -38.14 -2.26 4.29
CA ALA A 138 -39.00 -1.44 3.45
C ALA A 138 -40.32 -2.16 3.10
N SER A 139 -40.24 -3.44 2.72
CA SER A 139 -41.39 -4.28 2.41
C SER A 139 -42.27 -4.55 3.64
N ARG A 140 -41.66 -4.79 4.82
CA ARG A 140 -42.40 -4.95 6.08
C ARG A 140 -43.17 -3.67 6.47
N LEU A 141 -42.52 -2.52 6.36
CA LEU A 141 -43.16 -1.22 6.62
C LEU A 141 -44.28 -0.92 5.62
N ALA A 142 -44.08 -1.27 4.35
CA ALA A 142 -45.11 -1.14 3.32
C ALA A 142 -46.31 -2.03 3.65
N LEU A 143 -46.07 -3.30 4.02
CA LEU A 143 -47.11 -4.24 4.42
C LEU A 143 -47.93 -3.73 5.62
N VAL A 144 -47.27 -3.24 6.68
CA VAL A 144 -47.97 -2.64 7.84
C VAL A 144 -48.83 -1.45 7.39
N ARG A 145 -48.28 -0.54 6.58
CA ARG A 145 -49.01 0.66 6.13
C ARG A 145 -50.22 0.30 5.27
N GLU A 146 -50.05 -0.56 4.27
CA GLU A 146 -51.16 -0.95 3.40
C GLU A 146 -52.20 -1.78 4.17
N ALA A 147 -51.80 -2.63 5.12
CA ALA A 147 -52.74 -3.31 6.02
C ALA A 147 -53.51 -2.32 6.90
N THR A 148 -52.87 -1.25 7.39
CA THR A 148 -53.61 -0.20 8.12
C THR A 148 -54.60 0.55 7.23
N GLN A 149 -54.24 0.84 5.96
CA GLN A 149 -55.15 1.48 5.00
C GLN A 149 -56.30 0.54 4.60
N TRP A 150 -56.04 -0.76 4.50
CA TRP A 150 -57.07 -1.76 4.27
C TRP A 150 -58.13 -1.74 5.38
N GLN A 151 -57.69 -1.67 6.64
CA GLN A 151 -58.59 -1.60 7.79
C GLN A 151 -59.34 -0.26 7.89
N THR A 152 -58.69 0.87 7.57
CA THR A 152 -59.37 2.18 7.56
C THR A 152 -60.44 2.22 6.48
N LEU A 153 -60.18 1.68 5.28
CA LEU A 153 -61.16 1.59 4.20
C LEU A 153 -62.32 0.65 4.54
N TYR A 154 -62.07 -0.48 5.22
CA TYR A 154 -63.15 -1.34 5.72
C TYR A 154 -64.06 -0.63 6.73
N LYS A 155 -63.48 0.16 7.64
CA LYS A 155 -64.26 0.98 8.59
C LYS A 155 -65.05 2.06 7.88
N LEU A 156 -64.44 2.74 6.90
CA LEU A 156 -65.09 3.76 6.09
C LEU A 156 -66.23 3.18 5.26
N GLU A 157 -66.04 2.05 4.60
CA GLU A 157 -67.08 1.32 3.88
C GLU A 157 -68.28 1.01 4.78
N SER A 158 -68.03 0.52 6.00
CA SER A 158 -69.10 0.29 7.00
C SER A 158 -69.79 1.58 7.44
N GLN A 159 -69.06 2.69 7.60
CA GLN A 159 -69.61 4.00 7.94
C GLN A 159 -70.49 4.55 6.82
N VAL A 160 -70.01 4.52 5.58
CA VAL A 160 -70.74 4.94 4.37
C VAL A 160 -71.98 4.09 4.17
N GLN A 161 -71.89 2.77 4.39
CA GLN A 161 -73.05 1.88 4.32
C GLN A 161 -74.11 2.24 5.35
N LYS A 162 -73.72 2.50 6.61
CA LYS A 162 -74.64 2.92 7.68
C LYS A 162 -75.28 4.28 7.36
N TRP A 163 -74.50 5.21 6.81
CA TRP A 163 -74.98 6.52 6.38
C TRP A 163 -76.00 6.40 5.25
N ALA A 164 -75.74 5.61 4.21
CA ALA A 164 -76.67 5.36 3.11
C ALA A 164 -77.95 4.65 3.57
N ASN A 165 -77.83 3.65 4.46
CA ASN A 165 -78.97 2.93 5.02
C ASN A 165 -79.87 3.83 5.89
N ALA A 166 -79.33 4.90 6.49
CA ALA A 166 -80.09 5.85 7.28
C ALA A 166 -80.96 6.80 6.41
N GLN A 167 -80.69 6.89 5.10
CA GLN A 167 -81.36 7.81 4.17
C GLN A 167 -81.75 7.08 2.86
N PRO A 168 -82.69 6.13 2.91
CA PRO A 168 -83.02 5.27 1.76
C PRO A 168 -83.75 6.00 0.62
N GLU A 169 -84.33 7.17 0.84
CA GLU A 169 -85.15 7.89 -0.15
C GLU A 169 -84.34 8.74 -1.16
N GLN A 170 -83.02 8.85 -0.99
CA GLN A 170 -82.17 9.71 -1.82
C GLN A 170 -81.29 8.89 -2.77
N ASP A 171 -81.65 8.85 -4.05
CA ASP A 171 -80.92 8.11 -5.09
C ASP A 171 -79.45 8.56 -5.23
N ALA A 172 -79.17 9.86 -5.07
CA ALA A 172 -77.81 10.42 -5.15
C ALA A 172 -76.86 9.87 -4.07
N ILE A 173 -77.39 9.55 -2.88
CA ILE A 173 -76.63 8.97 -1.77
C ILE A 173 -76.30 7.50 -2.05
N GLN A 174 -77.26 6.76 -2.62
CA GLN A 174 -77.07 5.36 -3.01
C GLN A 174 -76.07 5.24 -4.18
N THR A 175 -76.12 6.14 -5.16
CA THR A 175 -75.12 6.18 -6.23
C THR A 175 -73.73 6.50 -5.69
N LEU A 176 -73.60 7.49 -4.79
CA LEU A 176 -72.30 7.81 -4.18
C LEU A 176 -71.76 6.63 -3.34
N GLN A 177 -72.61 5.98 -2.53
CA GLN A 177 -72.21 4.80 -1.75
C GLN A 177 -71.73 3.67 -2.66
N LYS A 178 -72.42 3.42 -3.77
CA LYS A 178 -72.01 2.43 -4.77
C LYS A 178 -70.68 2.80 -5.43
N GLU A 179 -70.50 4.05 -5.84
CA GLU A 179 -69.23 4.52 -6.45
C GLU A 179 -68.05 4.42 -5.47
N ILE A 180 -68.26 4.77 -4.20
CA ILE A 180 -67.25 4.60 -3.14
C ILE A 180 -66.93 3.11 -2.95
N HIS A 181 -67.94 2.23 -2.89
CA HIS A 181 -67.73 0.78 -2.77
C HIS A 181 -66.97 0.21 -3.97
N ASP A 182 -67.38 0.56 -5.20
CA ASP A 182 -66.72 0.13 -6.44
C ASP A 182 -65.26 0.61 -6.49
N TRP A 183 -64.99 1.84 -6.04
CA TRP A 183 -63.63 2.36 -5.94
C TRP A 183 -62.79 1.60 -4.90
N ILE A 184 -63.35 1.33 -3.72
CA ILE A 184 -62.67 0.55 -2.66
C ILE A 184 -62.36 -0.87 -3.15
N GLU A 185 -63.29 -1.55 -3.82
CA GLU A 185 -63.04 -2.87 -4.40
C GLU A 185 -61.99 -2.83 -5.52
N TYR A 186 -61.99 -1.79 -6.37
CA TYR A 186 -60.95 -1.61 -7.36
C TYR A 186 -59.57 -1.43 -6.71
N TRP A 187 -59.48 -0.61 -5.65
CA TRP A 187 -58.27 -0.44 -4.85
C TRP A 187 -57.83 -1.76 -4.17
N ARG A 188 -58.77 -2.52 -3.59
CA ARG A 188 -58.54 -3.85 -2.98
C ARG A 188 -58.00 -4.87 -3.99
N SER A 189 -58.53 -4.87 -5.22
CA SER A 189 -58.07 -5.76 -6.28
C SER A 189 -56.60 -5.49 -6.66
N SER A 190 -56.22 -4.22 -6.74
CA SER A 190 -54.88 -3.78 -7.09
C SER A 190 -53.87 -4.07 -5.96
N THR A 191 -54.27 -3.83 -4.72
CA THR A 191 -53.47 -4.16 -3.52
C THR A 191 -53.27 -5.66 -3.36
N ARG A 192 -54.28 -6.52 -3.63
CA ARG A 192 -54.11 -7.98 -3.62
C ARG A 192 -53.05 -8.45 -4.61
N ILE A 193 -53.05 -7.91 -5.83
CA ILE A 193 -52.05 -8.24 -6.87
C ILE A 193 -50.65 -7.83 -6.40
N TRP A 194 -50.50 -6.62 -5.84
CA TRP A 194 -49.22 -6.15 -5.31
C TRP A 194 -48.75 -6.96 -4.10
N LEU A 195 -49.64 -7.28 -3.16
CA LEU A 195 -49.32 -8.00 -1.94
C LEU A 195 -48.92 -9.46 -2.22
N ALA A 196 -49.61 -10.12 -3.16
CA ALA A 196 -49.24 -11.44 -3.63
C ALA A 196 -47.79 -11.49 -4.14
N GLN A 197 -47.33 -10.43 -4.81
CA GLN A 197 -45.96 -10.32 -5.33
C GLN A 197 -44.93 -9.94 -4.27
N LEU A 198 -45.33 -9.12 -3.29
CA LEU A 198 -44.44 -8.70 -2.20
C LEU A 198 -44.09 -9.86 -1.27
N VAL A 199 -45.03 -10.78 -1.06
CA VAL A 199 -44.94 -11.84 -0.06
C VAL A 199 -44.67 -13.23 -0.67
N ALA A 200 -44.78 -13.38 -2.00
CA ALA A 200 -44.58 -14.67 -2.68
C ALA A 200 -43.24 -15.34 -2.34
N GLN A 201 -43.29 -16.65 -2.05
CA GLN A 201 -42.13 -17.52 -1.87
C GLN A 201 -41.53 -18.00 -3.21
N ALA A 202 -42.31 -17.98 -4.29
CA ALA A 202 -41.89 -18.38 -5.63
C ALA A 202 -42.11 -17.23 -6.64
N PRO A 203 -41.23 -17.05 -7.64
CA PRO A 203 -41.39 -16.01 -8.64
C PRO A 203 -42.68 -16.26 -9.44
N GLN A 204 -43.66 -15.39 -9.27
CA GLN A 204 -44.89 -15.41 -10.06
C GLN A 204 -44.64 -14.83 -11.46
N ASN A 205 -45.38 -15.28 -12.47
CA ASN A 205 -45.20 -14.88 -13.88
C ASN A 205 -45.51 -13.40 -14.20
N VAL A 206 -45.90 -12.59 -13.22
CA VAL A 206 -46.27 -11.18 -13.41
C VAL A 206 -45.05 -10.31 -13.12
N THR A 207 -44.62 -9.50 -14.09
CA THR A 207 -43.47 -8.62 -13.89
C THR A 207 -43.81 -7.47 -12.94
N SER A 208 -42.82 -6.95 -12.19
CA SER A 208 -43.00 -5.78 -11.32
C SER A 208 -43.57 -4.55 -12.06
N ASN A 209 -43.28 -4.47 -13.36
CA ASN A 209 -43.77 -3.41 -14.25
C ASN A 209 -45.26 -3.56 -14.59
N GLU A 210 -45.74 -4.79 -14.75
CA GLU A 210 -47.17 -5.07 -14.95
C GLU A 210 -47.98 -4.75 -13.71
N VAL A 211 -47.49 -5.11 -12.52
CA VAL A 211 -48.12 -4.76 -11.23
C VAL A 211 -48.28 -3.26 -11.13
N TRP A 212 -47.20 -2.52 -11.37
CA TRP A 212 -47.22 -1.06 -11.35
C TRP A 212 -48.18 -0.45 -12.38
N SER A 213 -48.22 -1.00 -13.59
CA SER A 213 -49.15 -0.52 -14.62
C SER A 213 -50.61 -0.70 -14.19
N LYS A 214 -50.94 -1.78 -13.46
CA LYS A 214 -52.27 -2.01 -12.89
C LYS A 214 -52.55 -1.07 -11.73
N THR A 215 -51.56 -0.77 -10.89
CA THR A 215 -51.72 0.21 -9.79
C THR A 215 -51.99 1.62 -10.31
N MET A 216 -51.31 2.02 -11.40
CA MET A 216 -51.54 3.33 -12.03
C MET A 216 -52.90 3.47 -12.72
N LYS A 217 -53.63 2.37 -12.95
CA LYS A 217 -55.00 2.41 -13.51
C LYS A 217 -56.06 2.73 -12.45
N VAL A 218 -55.73 2.67 -11.16
CA VAL A 218 -56.65 3.09 -10.09
C VAL A 218 -56.87 4.60 -10.25
N PRO A 219 -58.09 5.07 -10.54
CA PRO A 219 -58.35 6.49 -10.69
C PRO A 219 -58.17 7.20 -9.34
N SER A 220 -57.80 8.47 -9.38
CA SER A 220 -57.82 9.30 -8.18
C SER A 220 -59.28 9.38 -7.67
N PRO A 221 -59.54 9.38 -6.35
CA PRO A 221 -60.90 9.51 -5.82
C PRO A 221 -61.60 10.81 -6.26
N GLN A 222 -60.83 11.86 -6.58
CA GLN A 222 -61.36 13.14 -7.04
C GLN A 222 -61.93 13.04 -8.46
N ASP A 223 -61.28 12.25 -9.33
CA ASP A 223 -61.68 12.08 -10.74
C ASP A 223 -62.60 10.87 -10.95
N GLY A 224 -62.55 9.88 -10.05
CA GLY A 224 -63.23 8.59 -10.21
C GLY A 224 -64.59 8.46 -9.52
N ILE A 225 -65.01 9.46 -8.73
CA ILE A 225 -66.26 9.46 -7.96
C ILE A 225 -66.94 10.83 -8.19
N ASP A 226 -68.25 10.85 -8.45
CA ASP A 226 -69.00 12.09 -8.63
C ASP A 226 -69.45 12.68 -7.28
N TRP A 227 -68.54 13.39 -6.62
CA TRP A 227 -68.81 14.12 -5.38
C TRP A 227 -69.83 15.27 -5.54
N GLY A 228 -70.02 15.77 -6.77
CA GLY A 228 -70.86 16.94 -7.06
C GLY A 228 -72.34 16.65 -6.86
N SER A 229 -72.78 15.45 -7.24
CA SER A 229 -74.15 14.98 -7.07
C SER A 229 -74.61 15.02 -5.60
N ALA A 230 -73.76 14.58 -4.66
CA ALA A 230 -74.06 14.56 -3.23
C ALA A 230 -73.88 15.93 -2.52
N MET A 231 -72.94 16.77 -2.98
CA MET A 231 -72.73 18.12 -2.44
C MET A 231 -73.84 19.12 -2.83
N SER A 232 -74.63 18.80 -3.86
CA SER A 232 -75.72 19.64 -4.36
C SER A 232 -77.01 19.59 -3.52
N LEU A 233 -77.12 18.61 -2.61
CA LEU A 233 -78.20 18.50 -1.63
C LEU A 233 -78.02 19.55 -0.51
N PRO A 234 -79.08 20.06 0.12
CA PRO A 234 -78.98 20.95 1.28
C PRO A 234 -78.43 20.18 2.50
N ALA A 235 -77.12 19.95 2.50
CA ALA A 235 -76.39 19.25 3.54
C ALA A 235 -75.93 20.23 4.62
N SER A 236 -76.00 19.80 5.88
CA SER A 236 -75.45 20.57 7.02
C SER A 236 -73.93 20.78 6.87
N GLN A 237 -73.38 21.88 7.40
CA GLN A 237 -71.93 22.15 7.38
C GLN A 237 -71.09 20.95 7.90
N ASN A 238 -71.64 20.16 8.83
CA ASN A 238 -70.98 18.96 9.35
C ASN A 238 -70.91 17.82 8.32
N GLN A 239 -71.95 17.61 7.51
CA GLN A 239 -71.94 16.57 6.46
C GLN A 239 -70.96 16.90 5.32
N GLN A 240 -70.81 18.19 4.98
CA GLN A 240 -69.79 18.62 4.01
C GLN A 240 -68.37 18.39 4.54
N ALA A 241 -68.14 18.60 5.82
CA ALA A 241 -66.86 18.30 6.46
C ALA A 241 -66.56 16.78 6.49
N GLU A 242 -67.57 15.93 6.72
CA GLU A 242 -67.43 14.47 6.69
C GLU A 242 -67.13 13.95 5.28
N LEU A 243 -67.80 14.45 4.23
CA LEU A 243 -67.51 14.09 2.84
C LEU A 243 -66.08 14.46 2.44
N LEU A 244 -65.60 15.62 2.88
CA LEU A 244 -64.20 16.04 2.68
C LEU A 244 -63.22 15.13 3.44
N ASP A 245 -63.56 14.66 4.64
CA ASP A 245 -62.75 13.70 5.39
C ASP A 245 -62.70 12.33 4.68
N TRP A 246 -63.83 11.86 4.13
CA TRP A 246 -63.89 10.64 3.32
C TRP A 246 -63.05 10.77 2.06
N LEU A 247 -63.14 11.88 1.33
CA LEU A 247 -62.29 12.14 0.19
C LEU A 247 -60.80 12.11 0.58
N ASN A 248 -60.44 12.78 1.68
CA ASN A 248 -59.05 12.81 2.16
C ASN A 248 -58.53 11.42 2.55
N THR A 249 -59.36 10.58 3.18
CA THR A 249 -58.97 9.21 3.57
C THR A 249 -58.81 8.29 2.35
N LEU A 250 -59.72 8.36 1.38
CA LEU A 250 -59.60 7.65 0.10
C LEU A 250 -58.35 8.10 -0.67
N GLU A 251 -58.08 9.41 -0.68
CA GLU A 251 -56.93 9.97 -1.38
C GLU A 251 -55.61 9.65 -0.68
N GLU A 252 -55.59 9.59 0.65
CA GLU A 252 -54.45 9.10 1.42
C GLU A 252 -54.17 7.62 1.15
N ALA A 253 -55.20 6.77 1.06
CA ALA A 253 -55.06 5.36 0.70
C ALA A 253 -54.59 5.16 -0.75
N HIS A 254 -55.09 5.95 -1.70
CA HIS A 254 -54.63 5.95 -3.08
C HIS A 254 -53.14 6.33 -3.18
N ARG A 255 -52.76 7.47 -2.57
CA ARG A 255 -51.37 7.95 -2.56
C ARG A 255 -50.44 6.99 -1.82
N ALA A 256 -50.91 6.32 -0.76
CA ALA A 256 -50.16 5.30 -0.05
C ALA A 256 -49.84 4.12 -0.99
N LEU A 257 -50.84 3.55 -1.64
CA LEU A 257 -50.70 2.43 -2.56
C LEU A 257 -49.72 2.75 -3.71
N VAL A 258 -49.93 3.87 -4.41
CA VAL A 258 -49.07 4.29 -5.54
C VAL A 258 -47.64 4.52 -5.04
N ARG A 259 -47.45 5.07 -3.85
CA ARG A 259 -46.12 5.30 -3.30
C ARG A 259 -45.42 4.00 -2.90
N GLU A 260 -46.08 3.12 -2.16
CA GLU A 260 -45.46 1.89 -1.66
C GLU A 260 -45.21 0.87 -2.79
N SER A 261 -46.16 0.72 -3.71
CA SER A 261 -45.95 -0.11 -4.91
C SER A 261 -44.85 0.44 -5.82
N GLY A 262 -44.77 1.77 -5.99
CA GLY A 262 -43.69 2.41 -6.74
C GLY A 262 -42.32 2.21 -6.09
N LYS A 263 -42.22 2.40 -4.77
CA LYS A 263 -40.98 2.15 -4.01
C LYS A 263 -40.54 0.68 -4.10
N TRP A 264 -41.48 -0.25 -3.92
CA TRP A 264 -41.23 -1.68 -4.06
C TRP A 264 -40.73 -2.01 -5.47
N ARG A 265 -41.41 -1.51 -6.51
CA ARG A 265 -41.00 -1.70 -7.91
C ARG A 265 -39.57 -1.20 -8.14
N ASN A 266 -39.26 0.02 -7.70
CA ASN A 266 -37.96 0.64 -7.96
C ASN A 266 -36.83 -0.07 -7.20
N GLN A 267 -37.10 -0.55 -5.97
CA GLN A 267 -36.17 -1.42 -5.24
C GLN A 267 -35.97 -2.77 -5.94
N HIS A 268 -37.05 -3.35 -6.47
CA HIS A 268 -36.99 -4.62 -7.19
C HIS A 268 -36.19 -4.50 -8.49
N ILE A 269 -36.45 -3.48 -9.32
CA ILE A 269 -35.66 -3.17 -10.54
C ILE A 269 -34.17 -3.01 -10.19
N TRP A 270 -33.86 -2.30 -9.10
CA TRP A 270 -32.47 -2.14 -8.65
C TRP A 270 -31.84 -3.47 -8.20
N SER A 271 -32.60 -4.34 -7.53
CA SER A 271 -32.11 -5.65 -7.07
C SER A 271 -31.78 -6.63 -8.20
N LEU A 272 -32.42 -6.47 -9.37
CA LEU A 272 -32.12 -7.25 -10.58
C LEU A 272 -30.80 -6.82 -11.26
N GLY A 273 -30.29 -5.62 -10.94
CA GLY A 273 -28.98 -5.13 -11.37
C GLY A 273 -28.89 -4.66 -12.83
N TRP A 274 -27.65 -4.40 -13.28
CA TRP A 274 -27.36 -3.80 -14.59
C TRP A 274 -27.69 -4.71 -15.78
N ALA A 275 -27.62 -6.03 -15.63
CA ALA A 275 -27.90 -6.96 -16.72
C ALA A 275 -29.37 -6.87 -17.18
N ASN A 276 -30.31 -6.84 -16.22
CA ASN A 276 -31.72 -6.69 -16.51
C ASN A 276 -32.04 -5.30 -17.08
N PHE A 277 -31.34 -4.24 -16.62
CA PHE A 277 -31.47 -2.90 -17.19
C PHE A 277 -31.16 -2.87 -18.69
N PHE A 278 -30.06 -3.50 -19.12
CA PHE A 278 -29.71 -3.56 -20.55
C PHE A 278 -30.66 -4.45 -21.35
N GLN A 279 -31.21 -5.51 -20.75
CA GLN A 279 -32.26 -6.32 -21.37
C GLN A 279 -33.54 -5.51 -21.57
N GLU A 280 -33.98 -4.73 -20.60
CA GLU A 280 -35.18 -3.89 -20.69
C GLU A 280 -35.01 -2.74 -21.71
N ILE A 281 -33.80 -2.18 -21.85
CA ILE A 281 -33.49 -1.22 -22.93
C ILE A 281 -33.73 -1.82 -24.32
N SER A 282 -33.53 -3.13 -24.49
CA SER A 282 -33.79 -3.81 -25.77
C SER A 282 -35.29 -3.87 -26.14
N HIS A 283 -36.19 -3.54 -25.21
CA HIS A 283 -37.63 -3.41 -25.42
C HIS A 283 -38.11 -1.94 -25.31
N PRO A 284 -37.82 -1.09 -26.32
CA PRO A 284 -37.92 0.37 -26.20
C PRO A 284 -39.34 0.88 -25.91
N GLN A 285 -40.40 0.24 -26.42
CA GLN A 285 -41.78 0.72 -26.22
C GLN A 285 -42.21 0.76 -24.75
N ARG A 286 -41.88 -0.29 -23.97
CA ARG A 286 -42.23 -0.38 -22.54
C ARG A 286 -41.31 0.47 -21.68
N PHE A 287 -40.01 0.43 -21.99
CA PHE A 287 -38.98 1.18 -21.26
C PHE A 287 -39.21 2.70 -21.33
N TRP A 288 -39.44 3.27 -22.51
CA TRP A 288 -39.61 4.72 -22.66
C TRP A 288 -40.87 5.26 -21.98
N GLN A 289 -41.98 4.52 -22.05
CA GLN A 289 -43.22 4.91 -21.35
C GLN A 289 -43.01 4.96 -19.84
N GLN A 290 -42.27 4.01 -19.28
CA GLN A 290 -41.97 3.97 -17.85
C GLN A 290 -40.95 5.04 -17.43
N LEU A 291 -39.93 5.29 -18.25
CA LEU A 291 -38.95 6.34 -17.98
C LEU A 291 -39.59 7.74 -18.01
N ILE A 292 -40.47 8.02 -18.98
CA ILE A 292 -41.16 9.32 -19.07
C ILE A 292 -42.06 9.54 -17.84
N THR A 293 -42.78 8.52 -17.39
CA THR A 293 -43.63 8.62 -16.19
C THR A 293 -42.79 8.83 -14.92
N GLU A 294 -41.63 8.19 -14.79
CA GLU A 294 -40.67 8.46 -13.71
C GLU A 294 -40.12 9.89 -13.76
N ILE A 295 -39.74 10.40 -14.93
CA ILE A 295 -39.23 11.76 -15.10
C ILE A 295 -40.30 12.80 -14.74
N ARG A 296 -41.56 12.59 -15.14
CA ARG A 296 -42.67 13.50 -14.84
C ARG A 296 -43.06 13.51 -13.36
N SER A 297 -42.96 12.36 -12.69
CA SER A 297 -43.29 12.22 -11.26
C SER A 297 -42.13 12.56 -10.32
N ALA A 298 -40.89 12.63 -10.83
CA ALA A 298 -39.72 12.95 -10.01
C ALA A 298 -39.83 14.30 -9.27
N PRO A 299 -40.22 15.44 -9.89
CA PRO A 299 -40.27 16.72 -9.21
C PRO A 299 -41.27 16.73 -8.04
N THR A 300 -42.47 16.17 -8.25
CA THR A 300 -43.52 16.10 -7.23
C THR A 300 -43.10 15.17 -6.09
N ASN A 301 -42.54 14.00 -6.40
CA ASN A 301 -42.01 13.08 -5.40
C ASN A 301 -40.89 13.70 -4.55
N LEU A 302 -40.04 14.53 -5.16
CA LEU A 302 -38.96 15.21 -4.45
C LEU A 302 -39.50 16.29 -3.50
N VAL A 303 -40.41 17.13 -3.98
CA VAL A 303 -41.07 18.15 -3.16
C VAL A 303 -41.80 17.49 -1.99
N ASP A 304 -42.52 16.40 -2.23
CA ASP A 304 -43.18 15.63 -1.19
C ASP A 304 -42.20 15.00 -0.20
N ALA A 305 -41.07 14.45 -0.67
CA ALA A 305 -40.06 13.87 0.22
C ALA A 305 -39.47 14.89 1.19
N ILE A 306 -39.27 16.14 0.74
CA ILE A 306 -38.71 17.23 1.55
C ILE A 306 -39.77 17.86 2.45
N THR A 307 -40.97 18.12 1.93
CA THR A 307 -42.01 18.90 2.63
C THR A 307 -42.86 18.06 3.59
N ARG A 308 -43.10 16.78 3.29
CA ARG A 308 -44.02 15.94 4.06
C ARG A 308 -43.66 15.76 5.54
N PRO A 309 -42.38 15.62 5.95
CA PRO A 309 -42.02 15.58 7.37
C PRO A 309 -42.48 16.85 8.10
N PHE A 310 -42.25 18.02 7.49
CA PHE A 310 -42.68 19.32 8.04
C PHE A 310 -44.21 19.42 8.09
N ILE A 311 -44.91 19.02 7.02
CA ILE A 311 -46.37 19.03 6.97
C ILE A 311 -46.96 18.10 8.06
N ARG A 312 -46.38 16.92 8.24
CA ARG A 312 -46.84 15.93 9.24
C ARG A 312 -46.66 16.44 10.66
N ASP A 313 -45.49 16.98 10.99
CA ASP A 313 -45.24 17.54 12.33
C ASP A 313 -46.08 18.78 12.58
N TYR A 314 -46.26 19.63 11.56
CA TYR A 314 -47.15 20.78 11.65
C TYR A 314 -48.60 20.36 11.91
N ARG A 315 -49.14 19.37 11.17
CA ARG A 315 -50.50 18.85 11.39
C ARG A 315 -50.66 18.23 12.78
N ARG A 316 -49.65 17.49 13.26
CA ARG A 316 -49.65 16.94 14.62
C ARG A 316 -49.67 18.03 15.68
N ALA A 317 -48.88 19.09 15.49
CA ALA A 317 -48.85 20.24 16.39
C ALA A 317 -50.18 20.97 16.42
N VAL A 318 -50.86 21.11 15.27
CA VAL A 318 -52.21 21.70 15.20
C VAL A 318 -53.22 20.83 15.95
N LYS A 319 -53.19 19.50 15.79
CA LYS A 319 -54.07 18.57 16.53
C LYS A 319 -53.83 18.55 18.04
N GLN A 320 -52.63 18.95 18.49
CA GLN A 320 -52.22 18.97 19.89
C GLN A 320 -52.18 20.38 20.51
N ASP A 321 -52.64 21.40 19.77
CA ASP A 321 -52.60 22.83 20.14
C ASP A 321 -51.19 23.40 20.48
N LYS A 322 -50.14 22.81 19.89
CA LYS A 322 -48.72 23.17 20.12
C LYS A 322 -48.06 23.88 18.94
N ARG A 323 -48.85 24.64 18.17
CA ARG A 323 -48.35 25.32 16.95
C ARG A 323 -47.19 26.28 17.24
N GLY A 324 -47.32 27.14 18.24
CA GLY A 324 -46.29 28.12 18.60
C GLY A 324 -44.96 27.48 19.00
N GLU A 325 -45.01 26.40 19.79
CA GLU A 325 -43.83 25.64 20.22
C GLU A 325 -43.08 25.01 19.02
N THR A 326 -43.79 24.45 18.05
CA THR A 326 -43.14 23.86 16.86
C THR A 326 -42.47 24.89 15.97
N LEU A 327 -43.10 26.06 15.75
CA LEU A 327 -42.51 27.13 14.95
C LEU A 327 -41.30 27.77 15.64
N SER A 328 -41.36 28.00 16.97
CA SER A 328 -40.21 28.49 17.72
C SER A 328 -39.07 27.47 17.76
N SER A 329 -39.39 26.19 17.88
CA SER A 329 -38.42 25.09 17.77
C SER A 329 -37.73 25.08 16.41
N TRP A 330 -38.45 25.23 15.30
CA TRP A 330 -37.85 25.31 13.97
C TRP A 330 -36.93 26.53 13.82
N PHE A 331 -37.33 27.70 14.34
CA PHE A 331 -36.49 28.89 14.32
C PHE A 331 -35.19 28.71 15.12
N LEU A 332 -35.29 28.18 16.35
CA LEU A 332 -34.13 27.88 17.19
C LEU A 332 -33.22 26.82 16.55
N GLN A 333 -33.78 25.79 15.91
CA GLN A 333 -33.01 24.80 15.16
C GLN A 333 -32.25 25.42 13.98
N GLY A 334 -32.87 26.36 13.26
CA GLY A 334 -32.21 27.11 12.18
C GLY A 334 -31.03 27.95 12.67
N LEU A 335 -31.21 28.67 13.78
CA LEU A 335 -30.14 29.46 14.40
C LEU A 335 -29.02 28.56 14.92
N ALA A 336 -29.36 27.46 15.58
CA ALA A 336 -28.41 26.45 16.05
C ALA A 336 -27.62 25.82 14.89
N LEU A 337 -28.27 25.51 13.76
CA LEU A 337 -27.60 24.97 12.57
C LEU A 337 -26.51 25.93 12.05
N VAL A 338 -26.83 27.22 11.92
CA VAL A 338 -25.88 28.25 11.48
C VAL A 338 -24.75 28.42 12.50
N ALA A 339 -25.07 28.48 13.79
CA ALA A 339 -24.08 28.64 14.86
C ALA A 339 -23.11 27.46 14.92
N ILE A 340 -23.62 26.22 14.89
CA ILE A 340 -22.82 24.99 14.90
C ILE A 340 -21.96 24.91 13.64
N MET A 341 -22.52 25.22 12.45
CA MET A 341 -21.74 25.18 11.21
C MET A 341 -20.62 26.24 11.22
N SER A 342 -20.88 27.44 11.72
CA SER A 342 -19.87 28.50 11.87
C SER A 342 -18.75 28.08 12.85
N ALA A 343 -19.12 27.47 13.99
CA ALA A 343 -18.16 26.93 14.94
C ALA A 343 -17.31 25.81 14.33
N LEU A 344 -17.92 24.88 13.59
CA LEU A 344 -17.21 23.81 12.87
C LEU A 344 -16.24 24.36 11.83
N LEU A 345 -16.64 25.37 11.05
CA LEU A 345 -15.77 26.02 10.06
C LEU A 345 -14.58 26.74 10.71
N LYS A 346 -14.80 27.43 11.84
CA LYS A 346 -13.70 28.04 12.62
C LYS A 346 -12.74 26.99 13.17
N LEU A 347 -13.26 25.89 13.73
CA LEU A 347 -12.46 24.80 14.25
C LEU A 347 -11.65 24.12 13.13
N ALA A 348 -12.27 23.91 11.96
CA ALA A 348 -11.62 23.37 10.77
C ALA A 348 -10.48 24.27 10.26
N ALA A 349 -10.61 25.59 10.36
CA ALA A 349 -9.54 26.53 10.01
C ALA A 349 -8.35 26.47 10.98
N MET A 350 -8.58 26.15 12.26
CA MET A 350 -7.52 26.01 13.28
C MET A 350 -6.85 24.62 13.24
N ALA A 351 -7.51 23.60 12.67
CA ALA A 351 -7.01 22.23 12.68
C ALA A 351 -5.58 22.05 12.12
N PRO A 352 -5.16 22.70 11.01
CA PRO A 352 -3.78 22.60 10.53
C PRO A 352 -2.73 23.15 11.50
N GLN A 353 -3.08 24.19 12.28
CA GLN A 353 -2.20 24.79 13.29
C GLN A 353 -2.05 23.88 14.51
N PHE A 354 -3.13 23.25 14.97
CA PHE A 354 -3.03 22.24 16.02
C PHE A 354 -2.17 21.05 15.59
N LEU A 355 -2.33 20.59 14.34
CA LEU A 355 -1.51 19.50 13.79
C LEU A 355 -0.02 19.88 13.70
N SER A 356 0.31 21.14 13.38
CA SER A 356 1.71 21.60 13.34
C SER A 356 2.33 21.73 14.73
N GLN A 357 1.58 22.18 15.73
CA GLN A 357 2.05 22.21 17.12
C GLN A 357 2.24 20.78 17.68
N ALA A 358 1.29 19.87 17.41
CA ALA A 358 1.42 18.46 17.77
C ALA A 358 2.65 17.83 17.10
N GLN A 359 2.92 18.16 15.83
CA GLN A 359 4.13 17.74 15.14
C GLN A 359 5.41 18.22 15.84
N GLN A 360 5.49 19.50 16.23
CA GLN A 360 6.67 20.04 16.89
C GLN A 360 6.97 19.30 18.21
N ARG A 361 5.93 18.98 19.00
CA ARG A 361 6.06 18.19 20.23
C ARG A 361 6.44 16.72 19.99
N LEU A 362 5.95 16.13 18.91
CA LEU A 362 6.26 14.74 18.56
C LEU A 362 7.68 14.62 17.98
N LEU A 363 8.12 15.61 17.19
CA LEU A 363 9.49 15.68 16.70
C LEU A 363 10.51 15.95 17.79
N SER A 364 10.15 16.64 18.88
CA SER A 364 11.05 16.82 20.02
C SER A 364 11.21 15.58 20.90
N THR A 365 10.30 14.60 20.79
CA THR A 365 10.33 13.36 21.59
C THR A 365 10.92 12.17 20.83
N VAL A 366 10.92 12.18 19.49
CA VAL A 366 11.40 11.08 18.65
C VAL A 366 12.85 11.32 18.22
N GLN A 367 13.78 10.47 18.66
CA GLN A 367 15.22 10.56 18.31
C GLN A 367 15.58 9.82 17.00
N HIS A 368 14.72 8.92 16.50
CA HIS A 368 15.03 8.13 15.32
C HIS A 368 14.73 8.87 14.01
N ARG A 369 15.77 9.05 13.18
CA ARG A 369 15.74 9.76 11.88
C ARG A 369 14.70 9.19 10.90
N GLY A 370 14.48 7.87 10.89
CA GLY A 370 13.47 7.23 10.03
C GLY A 370 12.03 7.55 10.43
N LEU A 371 11.73 7.54 11.73
CA LEU A 371 10.41 7.89 12.27
C LEU A 371 10.10 9.38 12.07
N ILE A 372 11.11 10.26 12.17
CA ILE A 372 10.98 11.69 11.85
C ILE A 372 10.54 11.88 10.39
N GLN A 373 11.19 11.20 9.44
CA GLN A 373 10.87 11.30 8.01
C GLN A 373 9.49 10.72 7.68
N PHE A 374 9.12 9.59 8.29
CA PHE A 374 7.80 9.00 8.13
C PHE A 374 6.70 9.89 8.70
N ASN A 375 6.85 10.38 9.93
CA ASN A 375 5.88 11.29 10.55
C ASN A 375 5.74 12.59 9.75
N ALA A 376 6.84 13.17 9.29
CA ALA A 376 6.80 14.35 8.42
C ALA A 376 6.04 14.07 7.11
N ALA A 377 6.22 12.90 6.51
CA ALA A 377 5.52 12.48 5.30
C ALA A 377 4.01 12.28 5.52
N VAL A 378 3.62 11.61 6.59
CA VAL A 378 2.22 11.38 6.95
C VAL A 378 1.52 12.70 7.25
N LEU A 379 2.17 13.59 8.01
CA LEU A 379 1.62 14.90 8.34
C LEU A 379 1.52 15.84 7.13
N TRP A 380 2.43 15.73 6.16
CA TRP A 380 2.30 16.45 4.89
C TRP A 380 1.02 16.07 4.13
N PHE A 381 0.57 14.81 4.24
CA PHE A 381 -0.69 14.36 3.68
C PHE A 381 -1.91 14.75 4.54
N ILE A 382 -1.80 14.67 5.87
CA ILE A 382 -2.94 14.93 6.77
C ILE A 382 -3.26 16.44 6.85
N LYS A 383 -2.26 17.32 6.90
CA LYS A 383 -2.47 18.77 7.13
C LYS A 383 -3.43 19.43 6.14
N PRO A 384 -3.28 19.26 4.81
CA PRO A 384 -4.21 19.84 3.83
C PRO A 384 -5.62 19.24 3.93
N ASN A 385 -5.73 17.99 4.39
CA ASN A 385 -6.99 17.24 4.46
C ASN A 385 -7.74 17.43 5.80
N ALA A 386 -7.07 17.93 6.83
CA ALA A 386 -7.66 18.11 8.16
C ALA A 386 -8.92 19.00 8.18
N PRO A 387 -9.01 20.14 7.47
CA PRO A 387 -10.16 21.03 7.58
C PRO A 387 -11.48 20.38 7.14
N TRP A 388 -11.49 19.68 6.00
CA TRP A 388 -12.70 19.02 5.52
C TRP A 388 -13.05 17.79 6.35
N PHE A 389 -12.05 17.07 6.85
CA PHE A 389 -12.25 15.91 7.71
C PHE A 389 -12.90 16.30 9.05
N VAL A 390 -12.48 17.42 9.65
CA VAL A 390 -13.08 17.97 10.87
C VAL A 390 -14.55 18.31 10.65
N VAL A 391 -14.90 18.97 9.54
CA VAL A 391 -16.32 19.28 9.24
C VAL A 391 -17.11 17.99 9.01
N PHE A 392 -16.55 17.02 8.28
CA PHE A 392 -17.20 15.73 8.05
C PHE A 392 -17.49 14.97 9.35
N VAL A 393 -16.47 14.76 10.19
CA VAL A 393 -16.60 14.03 11.45
C VAL A 393 -17.44 14.81 12.45
N GLY A 394 -17.24 16.13 12.55
CA GLY A 394 -18.01 16.99 13.45
C GLY A 394 -19.50 17.02 13.10
N ALA A 395 -19.85 17.26 11.83
CA ALA A 395 -21.24 17.34 11.40
C ALA A 395 -21.97 15.99 11.55
N ASN A 396 -21.36 14.88 11.11
CA ASN A 396 -21.97 13.55 11.25
C ASN A 396 -21.96 13.05 12.69
N GLY A 397 -20.92 13.39 13.47
CA GLY A 397 -20.81 13.04 14.88
C GLY A 397 -21.90 13.70 15.70
N ILE A 398 -22.06 15.03 15.58
CA ILE A 398 -23.11 15.79 16.25
C ILE A 398 -24.48 15.22 15.85
N SER A 399 -24.72 14.99 14.55
CA SER A 399 -26.00 14.50 14.05
C SER A 399 -26.42 13.13 14.60
N ARG A 400 -25.49 12.27 15.04
CA ARG A 400 -25.84 10.97 15.65
C ARG A 400 -26.43 11.10 17.05
N PHE A 401 -26.16 12.19 17.75
CA PHE A 401 -26.67 12.47 19.08
C PHE A 401 -27.93 13.34 19.06
N LEU A 402 -28.34 13.82 17.87
CA LEU A 402 -29.54 14.63 17.73
C LEU A 402 -30.79 13.74 17.74
N PRO A 403 -31.87 14.14 18.44
CA PRO A 403 -33.17 13.48 18.35
C PRO A 403 -33.72 13.47 16.91
N ASP A 404 -34.36 12.37 16.50
CA ASP A 404 -35.01 12.24 15.18
C ASP A 404 -36.10 13.30 14.94
N ALA A 405 -36.67 13.86 16.01
CA ALA A 405 -37.68 14.91 15.96
C ALA A 405 -37.14 16.28 15.49
N TRP A 406 -35.83 16.53 15.54
CA TRP A 406 -35.24 17.81 15.14
C TRP A 406 -34.90 17.84 13.65
N ILE A 407 -35.96 17.99 12.84
CA ILE A 407 -35.89 17.89 11.37
C ILE A 407 -34.82 18.82 10.77
N ILE A 408 -34.79 20.10 11.17
CA ILE A 408 -33.89 21.10 10.56
C ILE A 408 -32.44 20.85 10.99
N LEU A 409 -32.21 20.54 12.26
CA LEU A 409 -30.85 20.34 12.76
C LEU A 409 -30.21 19.07 12.21
N ASN A 410 -31.02 18.05 11.89
CA ASN A 410 -30.55 16.84 11.19
C ASN A 410 -30.04 17.11 9.76
N TRP A 411 -30.31 18.29 9.17
CA TRP A 411 -29.66 18.72 7.92
C TRP A 411 -28.19 19.11 8.10
N LEU A 412 -27.69 19.21 9.33
CA LEU A 412 -26.27 19.46 9.61
C LEU A 412 -25.37 18.41 8.95
N ALA A 413 -25.72 17.12 9.06
CA ALA A 413 -24.95 16.03 8.45
C ALA A 413 -24.90 16.09 6.92
N PRO A 414 -26.01 16.18 6.16
CA PRO A 414 -25.96 16.26 4.70
C PRO A 414 -25.27 17.54 4.20
N ILE A 415 -25.50 18.70 4.83
CA ILE A 415 -24.83 19.95 4.43
C ILE A 415 -23.32 19.86 4.73
N GLY A 416 -22.96 19.37 5.91
CA GLY A 416 -21.56 19.17 6.31
C GLY A 416 -20.84 18.16 5.42
N THR A 417 -21.49 17.06 5.02
CA THR A 417 -20.91 16.07 4.09
C THR A 417 -20.74 16.64 2.69
N LEU A 418 -21.70 17.42 2.16
CA LEU A 418 -21.56 18.08 0.87
C LEU A 418 -20.39 19.08 0.85
N TYR A 419 -20.30 19.94 1.86
CA TYR A 419 -19.17 20.87 2.01
C TYR A 419 -17.83 20.14 2.13
N ALA A 420 -17.77 19.12 2.98
CA ALA A 420 -16.56 18.34 3.18
C ALA A 420 -16.13 17.61 1.90
N THR A 421 -17.08 17.05 1.14
CA THR A 421 -16.80 16.36 -0.12
C THR A 421 -16.28 17.33 -1.17
N PHE A 422 -16.88 18.52 -1.31
CA PHE A 422 -16.39 19.57 -2.19
C PHE A 422 -14.93 19.96 -1.88
N ARG A 423 -14.63 20.21 -0.60
CA ARG A 423 -13.26 20.55 -0.16
C ARG A 423 -12.30 19.37 -0.34
N ALA A 424 -12.72 18.14 -0.06
CA ALA A 424 -11.92 16.93 -0.25
C ALA A 424 -11.53 16.73 -1.71
N VAL A 425 -12.51 16.77 -2.63
CA VAL A 425 -12.29 16.62 -4.07
C VAL A 425 -11.35 17.71 -4.57
N ARG A 426 -11.55 18.97 -4.16
CA ARG A 426 -10.66 20.07 -4.53
C ARG A 426 -9.22 19.84 -4.08
N VAL A 427 -8.99 19.53 -2.80
CA VAL A 427 -7.63 19.32 -2.23
C VAL A 427 -6.96 18.11 -2.87
N ILE A 428 -7.68 17.01 -3.06
CA ILE A 428 -7.16 15.80 -3.71
C ILE A 428 -6.78 16.10 -5.16
N LEU A 429 -7.60 16.86 -5.90
CA LEU A 429 -7.32 17.17 -7.30
C LEU A 429 -6.16 18.17 -7.46
N GLU A 430 -6.08 19.20 -6.60
CA GLU A 430 -4.92 20.11 -6.53
C GLU A 430 -3.63 19.31 -6.29
N TRP A 431 -3.66 18.39 -5.32
CA TRP A 431 -2.54 17.51 -5.02
C TRP A 431 -2.19 16.58 -6.19
N LEU A 432 -3.19 15.99 -6.84
CA LEU A 432 -3.01 15.03 -7.93
C LEU A 432 -2.38 15.71 -9.16
N ILE A 433 -2.87 16.90 -9.54
CA ILE A 433 -2.29 17.71 -10.61
C ILE A 433 -0.88 18.16 -10.26
N ALA A 434 -0.66 18.71 -9.05
CA ALA A 434 0.67 19.13 -8.60
C ALA A 434 1.67 17.95 -8.63
N ARG A 435 1.22 16.76 -8.20
CA ARG A 435 2.02 15.54 -8.21
C ARG A 435 2.43 15.13 -9.63
N THR A 436 1.53 15.21 -10.61
CA THR A 436 1.84 14.94 -12.02
C THR A 436 2.96 15.86 -12.54
N PHE A 437 2.97 17.14 -12.17
CA PHE A 437 4.03 18.07 -12.53
C PHE A 437 5.37 17.76 -11.84
N THR A 438 5.34 17.48 -10.53
CA THR A 438 6.58 17.16 -9.79
C THR A 438 7.25 15.88 -10.30
N ARG A 439 6.46 14.86 -10.67
CA ARG A 439 6.97 13.59 -11.21
C ARG A 439 7.41 13.68 -12.66
N SER A 440 6.80 14.57 -13.46
CA SER A 440 7.24 14.83 -14.83
C SER A 440 8.48 15.72 -14.94
N GLY A 441 8.99 16.22 -13.80
CA GLY A 441 10.17 17.08 -13.73
C GLY A 441 9.95 18.49 -14.28
N GLN A 442 8.69 18.93 -14.42
CA GLN A 442 8.36 20.27 -14.90
C GLN A 442 8.24 21.26 -13.73
N PHE A 443 8.84 22.43 -13.89
CA PHE A 443 8.77 23.50 -12.90
C PHE A 443 7.35 24.11 -12.87
N VAL A 444 6.77 24.23 -11.68
CA VAL A 444 5.46 24.87 -11.47
C VAL A 444 5.68 26.35 -11.16
N SER A 445 5.40 27.23 -12.13
CA SER A 445 5.38 28.67 -11.87
C SER A 445 4.16 29.08 -11.05
N SER A 446 4.21 30.24 -10.39
CA SER A 446 3.09 30.77 -9.59
C SER A 446 1.80 30.91 -10.40
N HIS A 447 1.90 31.33 -11.66
CA HIS A 447 0.77 31.42 -12.59
C HIS A 447 0.16 30.04 -12.91
N ILE A 448 0.99 28.99 -13.04
CA ILE A 448 0.48 27.63 -13.29
C ILE A 448 -0.21 27.11 -12.03
N ALA A 449 0.34 27.35 -10.84
CA ALA A 449 -0.26 26.94 -9.57
C ALA A 449 -1.65 27.58 -9.33
N THR A 450 -1.84 28.86 -9.65
CA THR A 450 -3.17 29.50 -9.54
C THR A 450 -4.18 28.87 -10.49
N ARG A 451 -3.81 28.66 -11.77
CA ARG A 451 -4.64 27.96 -12.76
C ARG A 451 -5.03 26.54 -12.32
N GLN A 452 -4.10 25.79 -11.71
CA GLN A 452 -4.37 24.45 -11.18
C GLN A 452 -5.45 24.49 -10.08
N SER A 453 -5.39 25.48 -9.18
CA SER A 453 -6.39 25.64 -8.12
C SER A 453 -7.77 26.02 -8.67
N GLU A 454 -7.84 26.87 -9.70
CA GLU A 454 -9.08 27.24 -10.37
C GLU A 454 -9.73 26.05 -11.09
N ASP A 455 -8.93 25.26 -11.81
CA ASP A 455 -9.43 24.07 -12.49
C ASP A 455 -9.88 22.99 -11.51
N ALA A 456 -9.14 22.79 -10.40
CA ALA A 456 -9.57 21.90 -9.33
C ALA A 456 -10.88 22.34 -8.69
N GLN A 457 -11.10 23.65 -8.54
CA GLN A 457 -12.36 24.19 -8.05
C GLN A 457 -13.52 23.95 -9.03
N ARG A 458 -13.32 24.13 -10.34
CA ARG A 458 -14.36 23.85 -11.36
C ARG A 458 -14.77 22.37 -11.36
N VAL A 459 -13.80 21.46 -11.30
CA VAL A 459 -14.08 20.03 -11.23
C VAL A 459 -14.76 19.66 -9.91
N ALA A 460 -14.35 20.25 -8.79
CA ALA A 460 -15.00 20.01 -7.50
C ALA A 460 -16.47 20.45 -7.49
N TRP A 461 -16.81 21.58 -8.13
CA TRP A 461 -18.20 22.00 -8.33
C TRP A 461 -18.99 21.02 -9.18
N LEU A 462 -18.41 20.53 -10.28
CA LEU A 462 -19.07 19.53 -11.13
C LEU A 462 -19.31 18.23 -10.38
N VAL A 463 -18.33 17.73 -9.63
CA VAL A 463 -18.48 16.53 -8.79
C VAL A 463 -19.56 16.73 -7.73
N LEU A 464 -19.62 17.90 -7.10
CA LEU A 464 -20.69 18.24 -6.15
C LEU A 464 -22.07 18.24 -6.83
N LEU A 465 -22.19 18.80 -8.05
CA LEU A 465 -23.43 18.74 -8.82
C LEU A 465 -23.81 17.31 -9.19
N CYS A 466 -22.85 16.44 -9.52
CA CYS A 466 -23.10 15.01 -9.76
C CYS A 466 -23.60 14.30 -8.49
N ILE A 467 -22.96 14.55 -7.34
CA ILE A 467 -23.40 13.98 -6.05
C ILE A 467 -24.79 14.49 -5.67
N LEU A 468 -25.05 15.79 -5.87
CA LEU A 468 -26.36 16.37 -5.65
C LEU A 468 -27.39 15.73 -6.59
N GLY A 469 -27.08 15.57 -7.87
CA GLY A 469 -27.91 14.86 -8.84
C GLY A 469 -28.22 13.42 -8.44
N TRP A 470 -27.25 12.70 -7.88
CA TRP A 470 -27.45 11.35 -7.35
C TRP A 470 -28.33 11.32 -6.09
N ILE A 471 -28.13 12.25 -5.15
CA ILE A 471 -28.97 12.39 -3.95
C ILE A 471 -30.41 12.73 -4.34
N LEU A 472 -30.59 13.65 -5.29
CA LEU A 472 -31.90 14.01 -5.84
C LEU A 472 -32.55 12.80 -6.50
N ALA A 473 -31.84 12.05 -7.34
CA ALA A 473 -32.34 10.83 -7.98
C ALA A 473 -32.78 9.75 -6.97
N LYS A 474 -32.01 9.58 -5.91
CA LYS A 474 -32.36 8.66 -4.82
C LYS A 474 -33.59 9.14 -4.05
N GLY A 475 -33.74 10.46 -3.89
CA GLY A 475 -34.90 11.10 -3.24
C GLY A 475 -36.18 11.03 -4.07
N THR A 476 -36.07 11.13 -5.40
CA THR A 476 -37.22 10.98 -6.34
C THR A 476 -37.68 9.54 -6.46
N GLY A 477 -36.82 8.59 -6.06
CA GLY A 477 -37.12 7.17 -5.99
C GLY A 477 -37.15 6.47 -7.34
N GLY A 478 -36.60 7.04 -8.41
CA GLY A 478 -36.68 6.46 -9.76
C GLY A 478 -36.04 5.07 -9.87
N GLY A 479 -36.65 4.18 -10.66
CA GLY A 479 -36.13 2.85 -10.95
C GLY A 479 -35.09 2.93 -12.06
N TYR A 480 -35.57 3.07 -13.31
CA TYR A 480 -34.70 3.22 -14.48
C TYR A 480 -33.98 4.56 -14.53
N LEU A 481 -34.61 5.62 -14.02
CA LEU A 481 -34.01 6.96 -13.95
C LEU A 481 -32.69 6.96 -13.16
N MET A 482 -32.58 6.13 -12.12
CA MET A 482 -31.36 6.04 -11.30
C MET A 482 -30.18 5.49 -12.10
N PHE A 483 -30.39 4.43 -12.88
CA PHE A 483 -29.35 3.87 -13.77
C PHE A 483 -28.90 4.89 -14.81
N PHE A 484 -29.84 5.61 -15.43
CA PHE A 484 -29.52 6.65 -16.42
C PHE A 484 -28.71 7.80 -15.81
N ILE A 485 -29.08 8.26 -14.62
CA ILE A 485 -28.33 9.31 -13.90
C ILE A 485 -26.93 8.83 -13.53
N ILE A 486 -26.76 7.56 -13.14
CA ILE A 486 -25.43 6.98 -12.87
C ILE A 486 -24.57 6.95 -14.14
N ILE A 487 -25.13 6.53 -15.29
CA ILE A 487 -24.43 6.57 -16.58
C ILE A 487 -24.05 8.01 -16.94
N LEU A 488 -24.97 8.96 -16.81
CA LEU A 488 -24.74 10.38 -17.10
C LEU A 488 -23.63 10.96 -16.21
N ILE A 489 -23.65 10.66 -14.91
CA ILE A 489 -22.58 11.06 -13.97
C ILE A 489 -21.25 10.43 -14.39
N GLY A 490 -21.24 9.13 -14.72
CA GLY A 490 -20.04 8.44 -15.18
C GLY A 490 -19.43 9.08 -16.43
N LEU A 491 -20.26 9.40 -17.43
CA LEU A 491 -19.85 10.09 -18.65
C LEU A 491 -19.34 11.50 -18.35
N LEU A 492 -20.05 12.29 -17.54
CA LEU A 492 -19.60 13.64 -17.14
C LEU A 492 -18.23 13.60 -16.46
N LEU A 493 -18.05 12.72 -15.47
CA LEU A 493 -16.77 12.55 -14.79
C LEU A 493 -15.66 12.12 -15.76
N TRP A 494 -15.96 11.18 -16.65
CA TRP A 494 -15.00 10.72 -17.66
C TRP A 494 -14.59 11.84 -18.63
N PHE A 495 -15.55 12.63 -19.14
CA PHE A 495 -15.26 13.79 -20.00
C PHE A 495 -14.49 14.88 -19.26
N THR A 496 -14.79 15.14 -17.98
CA THR A 496 -13.99 16.11 -17.21
C THR A 496 -12.54 15.67 -17.02
N LEU A 497 -12.32 14.38 -16.79
CA LEU A 497 -10.97 13.84 -16.62
C LEU A 497 -10.21 13.86 -17.95
N LEU A 498 -10.88 13.52 -19.06
CA LEU A 498 -10.33 13.65 -20.40
C LEU A 498 -10.01 15.12 -20.75
N TRP A 499 -10.89 16.06 -20.42
CA TRP A 499 -10.63 17.50 -20.60
C TRP A 499 -9.42 17.97 -19.79
N LEU A 500 -9.29 17.54 -18.53
CA LEU A 500 -8.16 17.85 -17.67
C LEU A 500 -6.85 17.30 -18.27
N MET A 501 -6.87 16.07 -18.78
CA MET A 501 -5.73 15.43 -19.42
C MET A 501 -5.32 16.15 -20.72
N LEU A 502 -6.28 16.55 -21.55
CA LEU A 502 -6.02 17.29 -22.78
C LEU A 502 -5.45 18.68 -22.49
N ARG A 503 -5.93 19.34 -21.43
CA ARG A 503 -5.42 20.63 -20.99
C ARG A 503 -3.98 20.57 -20.46
N TYR A 504 -3.61 19.46 -19.81
CA TYR A 504 -2.27 19.22 -19.24
C TYR A 504 -1.49 18.12 -19.99
N ARG A 505 -1.65 18.04 -21.33
CA ARG A 505 -1.18 16.94 -22.17
C ARG A 505 0.30 16.60 -22.03
N GLU A 506 1.18 17.60 -22.02
CA GLU A 506 2.63 17.39 -21.89
C GLU A 506 3.02 16.75 -20.54
N PRO A 507 2.71 17.35 -19.38
CA PRO A 507 3.04 16.74 -18.08
C PRO A 507 2.40 15.36 -17.89
N VAL A 508 1.16 15.17 -18.36
CA VAL A 508 0.43 13.88 -18.24
C VAL A 508 1.10 12.77 -19.04
N SER A 509 1.50 13.03 -20.28
CA SER A 509 2.18 12.01 -21.11
C SER A 509 3.53 11.58 -20.53
N ARG A 510 4.32 12.54 -20.01
CA ARG A 510 5.58 12.24 -19.30
C ARG A 510 5.34 11.44 -18.01
N PHE A 511 4.29 11.76 -17.27
CA PHE A 511 3.93 11.04 -16.05
C PHE A 511 3.48 9.60 -16.32
N LEU A 512 2.68 9.37 -17.37
CA LEU A 512 2.28 8.02 -17.78
C LEU A 512 3.50 7.17 -18.15
N LEU A 513 4.46 7.74 -18.88
CA LEU A 513 5.70 7.04 -19.21
C LEU A 513 6.57 6.75 -17.97
N TYR A 514 6.59 7.66 -16.99
CA TYR A 514 7.23 7.42 -15.69
C TYR A 514 6.60 6.23 -14.95
N ALA A 515 5.26 6.17 -14.89
CA ALA A 515 4.53 5.10 -14.19
C ALA A 515 4.70 3.71 -14.82
N ILE A 516 4.99 3.64 -16.13
CA ILE A 516 5.23 2.39 -16.88
C ILE A 516 6.66 1.84 -16.69
N GLY A 517 7.55 2.57 -16.01
CA GLY A 517 8.90 2.10 -15.70
C GLY A 517 9.92 2.28 -16.82
N LYS A 518 9.59 3.02 -17.89
CA LYS A 518 10.56 3.44 -18.92
C LYS A 518 11.40 4.62 -18.41
N GLY A 519 12.37 4.30 -17.56
CA GLY A 519 13.66 5.01 -17.46
C GLY A 519 13.67 6.45 -16.94
N THR A 520 14.19 6.61 -15.71
CA THR A 520 14.97 7.79 -15.35
C THR A 520 16.22 7.89 -16.24
N SER A 521 16.41 9.07 -16.84
CA SER A 521 17.54 9.52 -17.69
C SER A 521 17.33 9.45 -19.23
N LYS A 522 17.25 10.65 -19.80
CA LYS A 522 17.37 11.06 -21.23
C LYS A 522 16.28 10.59 -22.23
N LYS A 523 15.57 11.61 -22.76
CA LYS A 523 14.64 11.62 -23.91
C LYS A 523 13.44 10.66 -23.83
N LEU A 524 12.51 10.99 -22.93
CA LEU A 524 11.13 10.52 -23.02
C LEU A 524 10.43 11.33 -24.11
N ASP A 525 10.32 10.74 -25.31
CA ASP A 525 9.67 11.39 -26.45
C ASP A 525 8.15 11.43 -26.24
N PRO A 526 7.52 12.61 -26.08
CA PRO A 526 6.10 12.71 -25.77
C PRO A 526 5.20 12.16 -26.90
N GLN A 527 5.74 11.97 -28.11
CA GLN A 527 4.99 11.50 -29.27
C GLN A 527 4.59 10.01 -29.18
N SER A 528 5.40 9.15 -28.54
CA SER A 528 5.09 7.71 -28.48
C SER A 528 3.81 7.38 -27.70
N ALA A 529 3.41 8.23 -26.74
CA ALA A 529 2.18 8.05 -25.98
C ALA A 529 0.92 8.58 -26.70
N GLN A 530 1.06 9.34 -27.80
CA GLN A 530 0.01 10.19 -28.38
C GLN A 530 -0.81 9.54 -29.51
N HIS A 531 -1.19 8.28 -29.41
CA HIS A 531 -2.06 7.69 -30.44
C HIS A 531 -3.54 8.00 -30.19
N TRP A 532 -4.26 8.41 -31.24
CA TRP A 532 -5.67 8.83 -31.16
C TRP A 532 -6.61 7.71 -30.65
N TRP A 533 -6.32 6.45 -30.97
CA TRP A 533 -7.08 5.29 -30.51
C TRP A 533 -6.97 5.02 -28.99
N MET A 534 -5.99 5.59 -28.30
CA MET A 534 -5.83 5.43 -26.85
C MET A 534 -6.61 6.47 -26.03
N LEU A 535 -7.10 7.56 -26.64
CA LEU A 535 -7.89 8.59 -25.94
C LEU A 535 -9.03 8.06 -25.06
N PRO A 536 -9.83 7.06 -25.46
CA PRO A 536 -10.88 6.55 -24.59
C PRO A 536 -10.35 5.79 -23.36
N VAL A 537 -9.13 5.26 -23.41
CA VAL A 537 -8.53 4.49 -22.31
C VAL A 537 -7.66 5.37 -21.41
N TRP A 538 -7.28 6.56 -21.88
CA TRP A 538 -6.42 7.51 -21.16
C TRP A 538 -6.89 7.86 -19.74
N PRO A 539 -8.18 8.18 -19.49
CA PRO A 539 -8.65 8.43 -18.12
C PRO A 539 -8.39 7.27 -17.16
N LEU A 540 -8.59 6.04 -17.63
CA LEU A 540 -8.36 4.84 -16.83
C LEU A 540 -6.87 4.62 -16.56
N LEU A 541 -6.02 4.80 -17.59
CA LEU A 541 -4.57 4.71 -17.45
C LEU A 541 -4.01 5.77 -16.51
N PHE A 542 -4.57 6.98 -16.54
CA PHE A 542 -4.17 8.07 -15.63
C PHE A 542 -4.48 7.75 -14.18
N VAL A 543 -5.71 7.28 -13.90
CA VAL A 543 -6.08 6.82 -12.56
C VAL A 543 -5.20 5.65 -12.11
N GLY A 544 -4.98 4.66 -12.99
CA GLY A 544 -4.09 3.53 -12.74
C GLY A 544 -2.65 3.96 -12.43
N ALA A 545 -2.09 4.90 -13.19
CA ALA A 545 -0.75 5.44 -13.00
C ALA A 545 -0.59 6.19 -11.66
N HIS A 546 -1.62 6.92 -11.23
CA HIS A 546 -1.61 7.54 -9.90
C HIS A 546 -1.70 6.50 -8.78
N ILE A 547 -2.50 5.44 -8.95
CA ILE A 547 -2.57 4.35 -7.99
C ILE A 547 -1.22 3.64 -7.87
N THR A 548 -0.58 3.29 -8.99
CA THR A 548 0.73 2.63 -8.98
C THR A 548 1.80 3.52 -8.34
N ASP A 549 1.87 4.81 -8.68
CA ASP A 549 2.83 5.74 -8.04
C ASP A 549 2.57 5.92 -6.53
N ILE A 550 1.31 5.94 -6.08
CA ILE A 550 0.97 5.98 -4.65
C ILE A 550 1.43 4.68 -3.96
N VAL A 551 1.16 3.52 -4.56
CA VAL A 551 1.52 2.21 -3.99
C VAL A 551 3.03 2.05 -3.93
N ILE A 552 3.76 2.39 -5.00
CA ILE A 552 5.23 2.33 -5.04
C ILE A 552 5.84 3.23 -3.94
N HIS A 553 5.34 4.46 -3.82
CA HIS A 553 5.85 5.39 -2.83
C HIS A 553 5.45 5.03 -1.39
N LEU A 554 4.26 4.45 -1.18
CA LEU A 554 3.84 3.93 0.11
C LEU A 554 4.70 2.72 0.49
N HIS A 555 4.95 1.81 -0.45
CA HIS A 555 5.86 0.68 -0.28
C HIS A 555 7.26 1.13 0.12
N GLN A 556 7.83 2.12 -0.60
CA GLN A 556 9.13 2.72 -0.26
C GLN A 556 9.18 3.30 1.16
N LYS A 557 8.10 3.94 1.61
CA LYS A 557 8.03 4.52 2.97
C LYS A 557 7.75 3.49 4.06
N LEU A 558 6.99 2.43 3.76
CA LEU A 558 6.70 1.34 4.70
C LEU A 558 7.88 0.39 4.89
N LEU A 559 8.83 0.33 3.95
CA LEU A 559 10.08 -0.43 4.09
C LEU A 559 10.97 0.04 5.26
N ILE A 560 10.68 1.20 5.87
CA ILE A 560 11.34 1.67 7.10
C ILE A 560 10.96 0.79 8.31
N PHE A 561 9.81 0.11 8.28
CA PHE A 561 9.33 -0.73 9.38
C PHE A 561 9.74 -2.20 9.20
N ASP A 562 10.46 -2.75 10.17
CA ASP A 562 10.97 -4.14 10.13
C ASP A 562 9.85 -5.20 10.03
N THR A 563 8.69 -4.93 10.62
CA THR A 563 7.51 -5.81 10.53
C THR A 563 6.98 -5.91 9.10
N TYR A 564 6.81 -4.78 8.41
CA TYR A 564 6.39 -4.75 7.01
C TYR A 564 7.42 -5.41 6.10
N ARG A 565 8.72 -5.14 6.32
CA ARG A 565 9.83 -5.78 5.60
C ARG A 565 9.79 -7.30 5.73
N SER A 566 9.53 -7.83 6.93
CA SER A 566 9.46 -9.27 7.15
C SER A 566 8.29 -9.95 6.43
N VAL A 567 7.13 -9.28 6.34
CA VAL A 567 5.93 -9.80 5.66
C VAL A 567 6.07 -9.71 4.14
N SER A 568 6.60 -8.61 3.61
CA SER A 568 6.82 -8.47 2.16
C SER A 568 7.83 -9.49 1.64
N VAL A 569 8.90 -9.76 2.40
CA VAL A 569 9.92 -10.78 2.06
C VAL A 569 9.32 -12.19 2.08
N LYS A 570 8.41 -12.52 3.01
CA LYS A 570 7.72 -13.82 3.04
C LYS A 570 6.81 -14.03 1.82
N LEU A 571 6.06 -13.01 1.41
CA LEU A 571 5.23 -13.05 0.19
C LEU A 571 6.05 -13.21 -1.09
N ILE A 572 7.24 -12.61 -1.14
CA ILE A 572 8.16 -12.71 -2.29
C ILE A 572 8.85 -14.08 -2.30
N ARG A 573 9.25 -14.64 -1.15
CA ARG A 573 9.76 -16.02 -1.04
C ARG A 573 8.78 -17.06 -1.60
N ILE A 574 7.49 -16.87 -1.38
CA ILE A 574 6.46 -17.79 -1.91
C ILE A 574 6.39 -17.75 -3.44
N ARG A 575 6.61 -16.59 -4.06
CA ARG A 575 6.70 -16.46 -5.53
C ARG A 575 8.00 -17.04 -6.08
N LEU A 576 9.13 -16.73 -5.45
CA LEU A 576 10.45 -17.22 -5.85
C LEU A 576 10.61 -18.73 -5.68
N ALA A 577 10.01 -19.33 -4.64
CA ALA A 577 10.00 -20.79 -4.46
C ALA A 577 9.13 -21.52 -5.51
N ALA A 578 8.24 -20.79 -6.19
CA ALA A 578 7.49 -21.31 -7.33
C ALA A 578 8.29 -21.23 -8.64
N GLU A 579 9.10 -20.18 -8.81
CA GLU A 579 9.94 -19.94 -10.01
C GLU A 579 11.25 -20.74 -9.99
N ALA A 580 11.88 -20.94 -8.82
CA ALA A 580 13.14 -21.68 -8.68
C ALA A 580 13.02 -23.19 -8.95
N LYS A 581 11.81 -23.74 -9.01
CA LYS A 581 11.59 -25.15 -9.41
C LYS A 581 11.77 -25.38 -10.91
N ASP A 582 11.73 -24.33 -11.72
CA ASP A 582 11.80 -24.45 -13.19
C ASP A 582 13.24 -24.27 -13.73
N GLU A 583 14.17 -23.69 -12.96
CA GLU A 583 15.54 -23.38 -13.41
C GLU A 583 16.59 -24.44 -13.05
N GLU A 584 16.28 -25.45 -12.23
CA GLU A 584 17.26 -26.50 -11.84
C GLU A 584 17.54 -27.56 -12.93
N GLN A 585 16.90 -27.50 -14.10
CA GLN A 585 17.00 -28.55 -15.14
C GLN A 585 18.00 -28.29 -16.29
N GLU A 586 18.59 -27.11 -16.41
CA GLU A 586 19.49 -26.82 -17.55
C GLU A 586 20.83 -26.26 -17.06
N GLU A 587 21.87 -27.11 -17.06
CA GLU A 587 23.29 -26.84 -17.35
C GLU A 587 24.23 -27.68 -16.47
N ASP A 588 24.58 -28.86 -16.97
CA ASP A 588 25.76 -29.62 -16.56
C ASP A 588 26.84 -29.59 -17.67
N ASP A 589 28.07 -29.92 -17.27
CA ASP A 589 29.26 -30.22 -18.08
C ASP A 589 30.20 -29.09 -18.53
N GLU A 590 31.17 -28.74 -17.67
CA GLU A 590 32.57 -28.49 -18.05
C GLU A 590 33.50 -28.61 -16.83
N ALA A 591 34.74 -29.10 -17.04
CA ALA A 591 35.72 -29.45 -15.98
C ALA A 591 36.49 -28.22 -15.44
N LEU A 592 36.79 -28.24 -14.13
CA LEU A 592 37.44 -27.16 -13.38
C LEU A 592 38.98 -27.16 -13.54
N PRO A 593 39.65 -26.00 -13.40
CA PRO A 593 41.12 -25.93 -13.31
C PRO A 593 41.67 -26.56 -12.02
N ASP A 594 42.81 -27.25 -12.09
CA ASP A 594 43.47 -27.95 -10.97
C ASP A 594 44.01 -27.03 -9.85
N GLU A 595 44.19 -25.74 -10.12
CA GLU A 595 44.73 -24.77 -9.14
C GLU A 595 43.68 -24.25 -8.14
N SER A 596 44.12 -24.02 -6.90
CA SER A 596 43.32 -23.36 -5.86
C SER A 596 42.91 -21.93 -6.28
N TYR A 597 41.68 -21.55 -5.95
CA TYR A 597 41.13 -20.23 -6.30
C TYR A 597 41.97 -19.05 -5.77
N SER A 598 42.57 -19.18 -4.58
CA SER A 598 43.43 -18.16 -3.99
C SER A 598 44.69 -17.91 -4.82
N ASP A 599 45.30 -18.98 -5.29
CA ASP A 599 46.59 -18.93 -5.98
C ASP A 599 46.39 -18.43 -7.40
N TRP A 600 45.30 -18.86 -8.06
CA TRP A 600 44.87 -18.32 -9.34
C TRP A 600 44.67 -16.80 -9.31
N MET A 601 43.92 -16.30 -8.33
CA MET A 601 43.62 -14.86 -8.21
C MET A 601 44.86 -14.01 -7.89
N ARG A 602 45.85 -14.58 -7.19
CA ARG A 602 47.16 -13.95 -6.94
C ARG A 602 48.08 -14.03 -8.14
N GLY A 603 47.87 -15.03 -9.00
CA GLY A 603 48.56 -15.21 -10.27
C GLY A 603 48.54 -13.96 -11.14
N ASN A 604 49.60 -13.80 -11.94
CA ASN A 604 49.75 -12.63 -12.80
C ASN A 604 48.91 -12.84 -14.06
N SER A 605 47.75 -12.18 -14.15
CA SER A 605 46.88 -12.25 -15.32
C SER A 605 47.57 -11.64 -16.55
N LYS A 606 47.55 -12.36 -17.68
CA LYS A 606 48.10 -11.88 -18.96
C LYS A 606 47.32 -10.68 -19.53
N ALA A 607 46.08 -10.45 -19.09
CA ALA A 607 45.27 -9.33 -19.54
C ALA A 607 45.70 -8.02 -18.84
N TRP A 608 46.22 -7.08 -19.63
CA TRP A 608 46.43 -5.69 -19.22
C TRP A 608 45.09 -4.95 -19.13
N ILE A 609 44.95 -4.10 -18.12
CA ILE A 609 43.77 -3.24 -17.94
C ILE A 609 44.25 -1.80 -18.00
N GLU A 610 43.72 -1.06 -18.97
CA GLU A 610 43.97 0.37 -19.13
C GLU A 610 43.19 1.14 -18.06
N ALA A 611 43.78 1.26 -16.87
CA ALA A 611 43.23 2.06 -15.78
C ALA A 611 43.63 3.54 -15.85
N TYR A 612 44.61 3.87 -16.69
CA TYR A 612 45.12 5.23 -16.91
C TYR A 612 45.79 5.34 -18.28
N ASP A 613 45.89 6.56 -18.79
CA ASP A 613 46.47 6.84 -20.09
C ASP A 613 48.01 6.70 -20.03
N ILE A 614 48.53 5.64 -20.65
CA ILE A 614 49.96 5.36 -20.71
C ILE A 614 50.72 6.41 -21.52
N ASN A 615 50.04 7.17 -22.38
CA ASN A 615 50.68 8.22 -23.17
C ASN A 615 51.28 9.31 -22.28
N THR A 616 50.74 9.54 -21.09
CA THR A 616 51.32 10.47 -20.11
C THR A 616 52.70 10.06 -19.60
N VAL A 617 52.98 8.74 -19.56
CA VAL A 617 54.28 8.17 -19.21
C VAL A 617 55.20 8.14 -20.43
N LEU A 618 54.64 7.92 -21.63
CA LEU A 618 55.38 7.89 -22.88
C LEU A 618 55.77 9.27 -23.37
N GLN A 619 54.99 10.31 -23.09
CA GLN A 619 55.22 11.66 -23.63
C GLN A 619 56.59 12.23 -23.24
N PRO A 620 57.04 12.19 -21.97
CA PRO A 620 58.40 12.64 -21.62
C PRO A 620 59.49 11.87 -22.37
N ILE A 621 59.31 10.55 -22.52
CA ILE A 621 60.25 9.67 -23.25
C ILE A 621 60.26 10.01 -24.74
N GLN A 622 59.10 10.25 -25.35
CA GLN A 622 58.95 10.64 -26.75
C GLN A 622 59.52 12.03 -27.03
N ASN A 623 59.30 12.99 -26.13
CA ASN A 623 59.84 14.34 -26.25
C ASN A 623 61.37 14.30 -26.19
N TRP A 624 61.93 13.54 -25.26
CA TRP A 624 63.38 13.30 -25.20
C TRP A 624 63.91 12.64 -26.48
N HIS A 625 63.24 11.60 -26.98
CA HIS A 625 63.66 10.90 -28.19
C HIS A 625 63.60 11.79 -29.47
N LYS A 626 62.58 12.64 -29.61
CA LYS A 626 62.35 13.48 -30.81
C LYS A 626 63.14 14.79 -30.81
N GLU A 627 63.14 15.51 -29.70
CA GLU A 627 63.64 16.90 -29.62
C GLU A 627 64.97 16.99 -28.85
N LYS A 628 65.47 15.89 -28.28
CA LYS A 628 66.60 15.88 -27.33
C LYS A 628 66.47 16.97 -26.27
N SER A 629 65.30 17.03 -25.64
CA SER A 629 65.03 17.93 -24.52
C SER A 629 66.05 17.72 -23.39
N ASP A 630 66.44 18.80 -22.73
CA ASP A 630 67.32 18.79 -21.55
C ASP A 630 66.70 18.04 -20.35
N ASP A 631 65.38 17.80 -20.37
CA ASP A 631 64.66 17.04 -19.33
C ASP A 631 64.75 15.52 -19.58
N ASN A 632 65.78 14.89 -19.02
CA ASN A 632 66.09 13.46 -19.19
C ASN A 632 65.60 12.55 -18.03
N VAL A 633 64.77 13.05 -17.11
CA VAL A 633 64.31 12.29 -15.93
C VAL A 633 62.78 12.22 -15.83
N LEU A 634 62.28 11.02 -15.56
CA LEU A 634 60.88 10.73 -15.21
C LEU A 634 60.80 10.04 -13.85
N LEU A 635 60.06 10.63 -12.90
CA LEU A 635 59.81 10.03 -11.59
C LEU A 635 58.43 9.35 -11.55
N ILE A 636 58.39 8.04 -11.34
CA ILE A 636 57.17 7.27 -11.11
C ILE A 636 56.99 7.03 -9.61
N VAL A 637 55.93 7.61 -9.05
CA VAL A 637 55.63 7.54 -7.61
C VAL A 637 54.32 6.78 -7.39
N GLY A 638 54.26 5.90 -6.40
CA GLY A 638 52.99 5.31 -6.01
C GLY A 638 53.06 4.46 -4.75
N ASP A 639 51.90 4.18 -4.18
CA ASP A 639 51.76 3.29 -3.03
C ASP A 639 52.15 1.85 -3.34
N GLN A 640 52.43 1.08 -2.29
CA GLN A 640 52.54 -0.37 -2.41
C GLN A 640 51.26 -0.96 -3.05
N GLY A 641 51.44 -1.77 -4.09
CA GLY A 641 50.32 -2.43 -4.76
C GLY A 641 49.55 -1.60 -5.78
N SER A 642 50.00 -0.37 -6.10
CA SER A 642 49.37 0.48 -7.12
C SER A 642 49.59 0.01 -8.58
N GLY A 643 50.53 -0.92 -8.81
CA GLY A 643 50.83 -1.47 -10.14
C GLY A 643 52.10 -0.94 -10.81
N LYS A 644 53.03 -0.29 -10.09
CA LYS A 644 54.31 0.23 -10.64
C LYS A 644 55.10 -0.80 -11.45
N THR A 645 55.33 -1.99 -10.88
CA THR A 645 56.05 -3.07 -11.57
C THR A 645 55.31 -3.58 -12.81
N ALA A 646 53.97 -3.56 -12.80
CA ALA A 646 53.17 -3.90 -13.98
C ALA A 646 53.31 -2.83 -15.08
N LEU A 647 53.35 -1.55 -14.70
CA LEU A 647 53.61 -0.44 -15.62
C LEU A 647 54.98 -0.55 -16.29
N ILE A 648 56.04 -0.82 -15.53
CA ILE A 648 57.41 -0.96 -16.07
C ILE A 648 57.48 -2.12 -17.06
N LYS A 649 56.92 -3.28 -16.71
CA LYS A 649 56.83 -4.44 -17.62
C LYS A 649 56.01 -4.15 -18.88
N ARG A 650 55.00 -3.29 -18.77
CA ARG A 650 54.19 -2.86 -19.91
C ARG A 650 54.96 -1.86 -20.78
N LEU A 651 55.68 -0.93 -20.17
CA LEU A 651 56.54 0.04 -20.85
C LEU A 651 57.58 -0.69 -21.72
N SER A 652 58.27 -1.69 -21.16
CA SER A 652 59.22 -2.52 -21.91
C SER A 652 58.58 -3.34 -23.05
N SER A 653 57.26 -3.55 -23.03
CA SER A 653 56.55 -4.26 -24.10
C SER A 653 56.01 -3.34 -25.20
N ILE A 654 55.80 -2.06 -24.92
CA ILE A 654 55.22 -1.08 -25.84
C ILE A 654 56.31 -0.26 -26.53
N TRP A 655 57.36 0.10 -25.78
CA TRP A 655 58.45 0.91 -26.31
C TRP A 655 59.52 0.03 -26.94
N THR A 656 59.71 0.17 -28.25
CA THR A 656 60.67 -0.61 -29.04
C THR A 656 61.75 0.25 -29.71
N GLU A 657 61.69 1.57 -29.55
CA GLU A 657 62.58 2.51 -30.27
C GLU A 657 63.98 2.57 -29.65
N THR A 658 64.09 2.49 -28.32
CA THR A 658 65.37 2.45 -27.59
C THR A 658 65.40 1.31 -26.58
N PRO A 659 66.59 0.72 -26.29
CA PRO A 659 66.73 -0.31 -25.29
C PRO A 659 66.34 0.20 -23.90
N ILE A 660 65.52 -0.60 -23.19
CA ILE A 660 65.14 -0.35 -21.80
C ILE A 660 65.90 -1.33 -20.90
N SER A 661 66.73 -0.79 -20.01
CA SER A 661 67.44 -1.55 -18.99
C SER A 661 66.80 -1.31 -17.61
N ILE A 662 66.66 -2.35 -16.80
CA ILE A 662 66.03 -2.26 -15.47
C ILE A 662 67.08 -2.60 -14.41
N LEU A 663 67.42 -1.60 -13.60
CA LEU A 663 68.30 -1.74 -12.45
C LEU A 663 67.48 -1.75 -11.16
N ASN A 664 67.45 -2.90 -10.49
CA ASN A 664 66.83 -3.04 -9.18
C ASN A 664 67.82 -2.65 -8.09
N ILE A 665 67.50 -1.62 -7.32
CA ILE A 665 68.38 -1.15 -6.24
C ILE A 665 68.28 -2.13 -5.04
N PRO A 666 69.40 -2.73 -4.60
CA PRO A 666 69.45 -3.57 -3.42
C PRO A 666 68.98 -2.84 -2.17
N ALA A 667 68.47 -3.59 -1.19
CA ALA A 667 67.89 -3.00 0.01
C ALA A 667 68.94 -2.26 0.85
N LYS A 668 68.67 -0.99 1.17
CA LYS A 668 69.45 -0.12 2.07
C LYS A 668 70.89 0.14 1.64
N THR A 669 71.11 0.27 0.33
CA THR A 669 72.34 0.84 -0.26
C THR A 669 72.48 2.31 0.09
N THR A 670 73.09 2.58 1.25
CA THR A 670 73.20 3.93 1.84
C THR A 670 74.58 4.57 1.63
N ASP A 671 75.57 3.77 1.22
CA ASP A 671 76.92 4.23 0.90
C ASP A 671 76.96 4.88 -0.49
N PRO A 672 77.39 6.16 -0.61
CA PRO A 672 77.54 6.83 -1.91
C PRO A 672 78.55 6.13 -2.83
N ALA A 673 79.60 5.50 -2.28
CA ALA A 673 80.62 4.82 -3.09
C ALA A 673 80.10 3.56 -3.79
N ALA A 674 78.95 3.02 -3.37
CA ALA A 674 78.35 1.83 -3.96
C ALA A 674 77.47 2.11 -5.18
N ILE A 675 77.02 3.36 -5.40
CA ILE A 675 76.03 3.69 -6.45
C ILE A 675 76.67 3.83 -7.83
N LEU A 676 77.73 4.64 -7.94
CA LEU A 676 78.39 4.88 -9.23
C LEU A 676 78.92 3.58 -9.86
N PRO A 677 79.55 2.65 -9.10
CA PRO A 677 79.93 1.34 -9.65
C PRO A 677 78.74 0.48 -10.08
N MET A 678 77.62 0.55 -9.37
CA MET A 678 76.40 -0.20 -9.71
C MET A 678 75.78 0.28 -11.02
N ILE A 679 75.74 1.61 -11.22
CA ILE A 679 75.29 2.22 -12.47
C ILE A 679 76.29 1.89 -13.59
N ALA A 680 77.60 2.02 -13.34
CA ALA A 680 78.64 1.73 -14.32
C ALA A 680 78.61 0.26 -14.78
N GLN A 681 78.45 -0.69 -13.85
CA GLN A 681 78.30 -2.10 -14.17
C GLN A 681 77.04 -2.36 -15.01
N HIS A 682 75.94 -1.66 -14.73
CA HIS A 682 74.68 -1.81 -15.48
C HIS A 682 74.78 -1.23 -16.89
N LEU A 683 75.52 -0.13 -17.06
CA LEU A 683 75.77 0.52 -18.34
C LEU A 683 76.96 -0.08 -19.12
N CYS A 684 77.60 -1.13 -18.57
CA CYS A 684 78.82 -1.75 -19.13
C CYS A 684 80.02 -0.79 -19.28
N ILE A 685 80.11 0.23 -18.41
CA ILE A 685 81.20 1.21 -18.40
C ILE A 685 82.28 0.77 -17.40
N ALA A 686 83.52 0.66 -17.86
CA ALA A 686 84.66 0.30 -17.01
C ALA A 686 85.17 1.51 -16.22
N GLY A 687 85.10 1.44 -14.88
CA GLY A 687 85.89 2.31 -14.00
C GLY A 687 85.37 3.74 -13.77
N LEU A 688 84.05 3.94 -13.76
CA LEU A 688 83.43 5.24 -13.44
C LEU A 688 83.75 5.68 -11.99
N LYS A 689 84.49 6.79 -11.82
CA LYS A 689 84.85 7.33 -10.49
C LYS A 689 84.06 8.58 -10.12
N ASP A 690 83.60 9.34 -11.10
CA ASP A 690 82.90 10.61 -10.88
C ASP A 690 81.78 10.84 -11.92
N VAL A 691 80.79 11.65 -11.55
CA VAL A 691 79.66 12.03 -12.43
C VAL A 691 80.16 12.80 -13.66
N ALA A 692 81.25 13.56 -13.53
CA ALA A 692 81.87 14.27 -14.66
C ALA A 692 82.44 13.31 -15.73
N GLU A 693 82.87 12.10 -15.35
CA GLU A 693 83.30 11.07 -16.31
C GLU A 693 82.09 10.49 -17.07
N LEU A 694 80.94 10.37 -16.40
CA LEU A 694 79.70 9.91 -17.03
C LEU A 694 79.24 10.86 -18.15
N VAL A 695 79.31 12.17 -17.91
CA VAL A 695 78.95 13.20 -18.90
C VAL A 695 79.89 13.16 -20.12
N LYS A 696 81.18 12.86 -19.91
CA LYS A 696 82.14 12.73 -21.02
C LYS A 696 81.87 11.49 -21.86
N LEU A 697 81.53 10.37 -21.22
CA LEU A 697 81.27 9.10 -21.88
C LEU A 697 79.88 9.02 -22.52
N ASP A 698 78.93 9.86 -22.10
CA ASP A 698 77.57 9.91 -22.65
C ASP A 698 77.55 10.06 -24.18
N ALA A 699 78.44 10.88 -24.73
CA ALA A 699 78.53 11.10 -26.18
C ALA A 699 78.82 9.81 -26.99
N ASP A 700 79.50 8.84 -26.38
CA ASP A 700 79.89 7.57 -27.00
C ASP A 700 78.85 6.44 -26.76
N LEU A 701 77.83 6.68 -25.94
CA LEU A 701 76.78 5.70 -25.62
C LEU A 701 75.62 5.76 -26.61
N GLU A 702 75.02 4.60 -26.89
CA GLU A 702 73.76 4.53 -27.63
C GLU A 702 72.59 5.07 -26.77
N PRO A 703 71.60 5.76 -27.38
CA PRO A 703 70.41 6.23 -26.68
C PRO A 703 69.67 5.09 -25.96
N GLN A 704 69.57 5.15 -24.63
CA GLN A 704 68.96 4.10 -23.82
C GLN A 704 68.13 4.66 -22.66
N ILE A 705 67.14 3.87 -22.22
CA ILE A 705 66.29 4.20 -21.07
C ILE A 705 66.70 3.31 -19.90
N VAL A 706 67.07 3.92 -18.78
CA VAL A 706 67.48 3.21 -17.57
C VAL A 706 66.40 3.37 -16.50
N VAL A 707 65.76 2.25 -16.14
CA VAL A 707 64.74 2.20 -15.08
C VAL A 707 65.41 1.84 -13.76
N LEU A 708 65.42 2.78 -12.83
CA LEU A 708 65.86 2.59 -11.46
C LEU A 708 64.67 2.17 -10.59
N ASP A 709 64.51 0.86 -10.34
CA ASP A 709 63.43 0.34 -9.50
C ASP A 709 63.85 0.23 -8.02
N ASN A 710 62.87 0.42 -7.13
CA ASN A 710 63.01 0.40 -5.68
C ASN A 710 63.98 1.44 -5.10
N THR A 711 63.96 2.68 -5.59
CA THR A 711 64.89 3.75 -5.15
C THR A 711 64.69 4.21 -3.70
N HIS A 712 63.58 3.84 -3.06
CA HIS A 712 63.36 3.99 -1.61
C HIS A 712 64.36 3.19 -0.75
N ASN A 713 65.13 2.30 -1.37
CA ASN A 713 66.22 1.59 -0.72
C ASN A 713 67.49 2.44 -0.57
N LEU A 714 67.61 3.61 -1.20
CA LEU A 714 68.82 4.43 -1.16
C LEU A 714 69.00 5.27 0.10
N PHE A 715 68.09 5.14 1.06
CA PHE A 715 68.15 5.93 2.28
C PHE A 715 67.64 5.20 3.51
N LEU A 716 68.17 5.63 4.66
CA LEU A 716 67.54 5.50 5.96
C LEU A 716 67.30 6.91 6.50
N SER A 717 66.22 7.12 7.24
CA SER A 717 65.87 8.44 7.79
C SER A 717 66.70 8.72 9.04
N GLU A 718 68.02 8.66 8.87
CA GLU A 718 69.05 8.80 9.87
C GLU A 718 70.17 9.68 9.32
N VAL A 719 70.83 10.46 10.18
CA VAL A 719 71.92 11.36 9.76
C VAL A 719 73.08 10.53 9.21
N GLY A 720 73.59 10.90 8.03
CA GLY A 720 74.67 10.18 7.32
C GLY A 720 74.21 9.02 6.43
N TYR A 721 72.92 8.64 6.47
CA TYR A 721 72.38 7.56 5.62
C TYR A 721 71.54 8.07 4.44
N LEU A 722 71.68 9.34 4.09
CA LEU A 722 71.02 10.00 2.96
C LEU A 722 71.98 10.27 1.78
N ASP A 723 73.29 10.05 1.99
CA ASP A 723 74.33 10.46 1.05
C ASP A 723 74.33 9.64 -0.24
N ALA A 724 73.92 8.37 -0.17
CA ALA A 724 73.62 7.57 -1.36
C ALA A 724 72.56 8.24 -2.25
N TYR A 725 71.43 8.64 -1.68
CA TYR A 725 70.40 9.32 -2.47
C TYR A 725 70.89 10.66 -3.05
N ARG A 726 71.73 11.41 -2.30
CA ARG A 726 72.39 12.63 -2.82
C ARG A 726 73.28 12.33 -4.02
N ALA A 727 74.12 11.30 -3.94
CA ALA A 727 75.00 10.89 -5.03
C ALA A 727 74.19 10.48 -6.28
N LEU A 728 73.08 9.76 -6.11
CA LEU A 728 72.17 9.49 -7.22
C LEU A 728 71.54 10.77 -7.77
N SER A 729 71.07 11.67 -6.91
CA SER A 729 70.46 12.93 -7.34
C SER A 729 71.43 13.80 -8.14
N GLN A 730 72.72 13.81 -7.79
CA GLN A 730 73.77 14.47 -8.59
C GLN A 730 73.92 13.83 -9.97
N CYS A 731 73.84 12.51 -10.06
CA CYS A 731 73.86 11.78 -11.33
C CYS A 731 72.61 12.07 -12.19
N LEU A 732 71.43 12.16 -11.58
CA LEU A 732 70.17 12.46 -12.28
C LEU A 732 70.12 13.89 -12.82
N ASN A 733 70.74 14.85 -12.12
CA ASN A 733 70.81 16.25 -12.53
C ASN A 733 71.95 16.52 -13.54
N ALA A 734 72.71 15.50 -13.94
CA ALA A 734 73.77 15.66 -14.93
C ALA A 734 73.15 15.81 -16.34
N HIS A 735 73.74 16.69 -17.15
CA HIS A 735 73.34 16.87 -18.54
C HIS A 735 73.80 15.65 -19.37
N LEU A 736 72.86 14.75 -19.66
CA LEU A 736 73.07 13.54 -20.45
C LEU A 736 72.07 13.53 -21.61
N ASN A 737 72.57 13.39 -22.83
CA ASN A 737 71.80 13.41 -24.06
C ASN A 737 71.33 12.01 -24.48
N ASN A 738 72.11 10.97 -24.16
CA ASN A 738 71.86 9.60 -24.61
C ASN A 738 71.25 8.70 -23.52
N ILE A 739 71.18 9.16 -22.27
CA ILE A 739 70.55 8.40 -21.18
C ILE A 739 69.27 9.09 -20.70
N PHE A 740 68.16 8.34 -20.67
CA PHE A 740 66.92 8.76 -20.03
C PHE A 740 66.65 7.96 -18.75
N TRP A 741 66.44 8.64 -17.64
CA TRP A 741 66.23 8.04 -16.33
C TRP A 741 64.75 7.88 -16.00
N VAL A 742 64.34 6.66 -15.65
CA VAL A 742 63.03 6.39 -15.06
C VAL A 742 63.21 5.95 -13.62
N VAL A 743 62.93 6.85 -12.68
CA VAL A 743 63.10 6.61 -11.24
C VAL A 743 61.79 6.11 -10.65
N VAL A 744 61.78 4.92 -10.05
CA VAL A 744 60.56 4.33 -9.48
C VAL A 744 60.67 4.26 -7.97
N THR A 745 59.80 5.01 -7.29
CA THR A 745 59.83 5.14 -5.84
C THR A 745 58.48 4.88 -5.17
N HIS A 746 58.53 4.60 -3.87
CA HIS A 746 57.37 4.42 -3.02
C HIS A 746 56.86 5.80 -2.53
N ALA A 747 55.55 6.02 -2.51
CA ALA A 747 54.98 7.34 -2.26
C ALA A 747 55.34 7.95 -0.88
N PRO A 748 55.16 7.27 0.26
CA PRO A 748 55.65 7.75 1.56
C PRO A 748 57.14 8.09 1.60
N SER A 749 57.95 7.30 0.89
CA SER A 749 59.40 7.53 0.80
C SER A 749 59.71 8.80 0.01
N TRP A 750 58.98 9.02 -1.09
CA TRP A 750 59.08 10.24 -1.89
C TRP A 750 58.69 11.47 -1.09
N THR A 751 57.56 11.42 -0.38
CA THR A 751 57.09 12.50 0.49
C THR A 751 58.17 12.89 1.52
N TYR A 752 58.78 11.89 2.16
CA TYR A 752 59.90 12.14 3.08
C TYR A 752 61.08 12.83 2.38
N LEU A 753 61.53 12.28 1.24
CA LEU A 753 62.69 12.81 0.51
C LEU A 753 62.43 14.21 -0.05
N SER A 754 61.22 14.51 -0.53
CA SER A 754 60.85 15.84 -1.02
C SER A 754 60.88 16.88 0.09
N CYS A 755 60.52 16.50 1.32
CA CYS A 755 60.63 17.38 2.49
C CYS A 755 62.09 17.64 2.86
N VAL A 756 62.92 16.59 2.88
CA VAL A 756 64.34 16.69 3.24
C VAL A 756 65.16 17.46 2.19
N PHE A 757 64.88 17.23 0.91
CA PHE A 757 65.66 17.75 -0.22
C PHE A 757 64.92 18.79 -1.07
N ASN A 758 63.98 19.53 -0.48
CA ASN A 758 63.10 20.48 -1.19
C ASN A 758 63.84 21.51 -2.08
N ARG A 759 65.10 21.82 -1.77
CA ARG A 759 65.93 22.78 -2.54
C ARG A 759 66.80 22.12 -3.61
N GLU A 760 67.05 20.81 -3.51
CA GLU A 760 68.00 20.05 -4.33
C GLU A 760 67.28 19.20 -5.40
N LEU A 761 66.03 18.80 -5.15
CA LEU A 761 65.24 17.98 -6.06
C LEU A 761 64.46 18.82 -7.07
N ARG A 762 64.77 18.64 -8.35
CA ARG A 762 64.08 19.27 -9.49
C ARG A 762 63.67 18.20 -10.49
N PHE A 763 62.58 17.48 -10.20
CA PHE A 763 61.98 16.60 -11.19
C PHE A 763 61.00 17.39 -12.05
N SER A 764 61.30 17.56 -13.33
CA SER A 764 60.41 18.22 -14.30
C SER A 764 59.18 17.36 -14.61
N ASN A 765 59.36 16.03 -14.65
CA ASN A 765 58.29 15.08 -14.97
C ASN A 765 58.05 14.11 -13.80
N ILE A 766 56.88 14.24 -13.14
CA ILE A 766 56.46 13.36 -12.05
C ILE A 766 55.15 12.67 -12.44
N PHE A 767 55.18 11.36 -12.59
CA PHE A 767 54.02 10.52 -12.78
C PHE A 767 53.59 9.85 -11.46
N LYS A 768 52.56 10.41 -10.83
CA LYS A 768 51.92 9.79 -9.65
C LYS A 768 50.92 8.73 -10.11
N MET A 769 51.09 7.49 -9.67
CA MET A 769 50.19 6.39 -9.95
C MET A 769 48.76 6.73 -9.49
N PRO A 770 47.78 6.79 -10.40
CA PRO A 770 46.43 7.15 -10.04
C PRO A 770 45.75 6.02 -9.26
N ARG A 771 44.78 6.39 -8.42
CA ARG A 771 43.84 5.44 -7.81
C ARG A 771 42.92 4.89 -8.92
N TRP A 772 42.68 3.58 -8.92
CA TRP A 772 41.84 2.95 -9.95
C TRP A 772 40.36 3.30 -9.72
N SER A 773 39.61 3.40 -10.82
CA SER A 773 38.16 3.64 -10.76
C SER A 773 37.40 2.39 -10.26
N PRO A 774 36.17 2.53 -9.75
CA PRO A 774 35.33 1.38 -9.39
C PRO A 774 35.14 0.40 -10.54
N SER A 775 35.03 0.90 -11.77
CA SER A 775 34.91 0.07 -12.98
C SER A 775 36.18 -0.71 -13.28
N ASP A 776 37.36 -0.13 -13.07
CA ASP A 776 38.63 -0.80 -13.41
C ASP A 776 39.00 -1.84 -12.37
N ILE A 777 38.70 -1.61 -11.09
CA ILE A 777 38.81 -2.64 -10.06
C ILE A 777 37.85 -3.80 -10.34
N ARG A 778 36.61 -3.50 -10.75
CA ARG A 778 35.66 -4.53 -11.17
C ARG A 778 36.20 -5.33 -12.36
N LYS A 779 36.71 -4.66 -13.41
CA LYS A 779 37.31 -5.33 -14.58
C LYS A 779 38.48 -6.22 -14.17
N LEU A 780 39.34 -5.75 -13.25
CA LEU A 780 40.49 -6.51 -12.73
C LEU A 780 40.08 -7.82 -12.06
N ILE A 781 39.09 -7.75 -11.19
CA ILE A 781 38.66 -8.92 -10.43
C ILE A 781 37.89 -9.87 -11.32
N LEU A 782 36.98 -9.36 -12.15
CA LEU A 782 36.18 -10.19 -13.04
C LEU A 782 37.03 -10.84 -14.13
N SER A 783 38.02 -10.15 -14.71
CA SER A 783 38.90 -10.76 -15.72
C SER A 783 39.71 -11.92 -15.13
N ARG A 784 40.21 -11.77 -13.90
CA ARG A 784 40.89 -12.85 -13.17
C ARG A 784 39.92 -13.98 -12.80
N HIS A 785 38.72 -13.64 -12.34
CA HIS A 785 37.72 -14.61 -11.94
C HIS A 785 37.17 -15.42 -13.12
N GLN A 786 36.92 -14.80 -14.28
CA GLN A 786 36.49 -15.49 -15.49
C GLN A 786 37.47 -16.60 -15.91
N GLY A 787 38.77 -16.32 -15.78
CA GLY A 787 39.80 -17.33 -16.03
C GLY A 787 39.75 -18.52 -15.07
N SER A 788 39.14 -18.38 -13.90
CA SER A 788 38.99 -19.45 -12.90
C SER A 788 37.84 -20.42 -13.20
N ARG A 789 36.95 -20.10 -14.14
CA ARG A 789 35.76 -20.89 -14.56
C ARG A 789 34.80 -21.29 -13.42
N ARG A 790 34.84 -20.61 -12.28
CA ARG A 790 33.92 -20.82 -11.15
C ARG A 790 32.77 -19.81 -11.21
N ARG A 791 31.59 -20.13 -10.68
CA ARG A 791 30.44 -19.20 -10.59
C ARG A 791 30.50 -18.39 -9.29
N ILE A 792 30.14 -17.10 -9.32
CA ILE A 792 30.02 -16.26 -8.11
C ILE A 792 28.63 -16.41 -7.53
N ARG A 793 28.53 -16.78 -6.25
CA ARG A 793 27.29 -16.71 -5.47
C ARG A 793 27.47 -15.68 -4.35
N TYR A 794 26.54 -14.73 -4.25
CA TYR A 794 26.57 -13.71 -3.20
C TYR A 794 25.85 -14.22 -1.94
N ASP A 795 26.41 -13.91 -0.77
CA ASP A 795 25.82 -14.28 0.52
C ASP A 795 24.42 -13.65 0.73
N GLU A 796 23.54 -14.34 1.46
CA GLU A 796 22.12 -13.99 1.65
C GLU A 796 21.96 -12.61 2.31
N LEU A 797 22.93 -12.21 3.15
CA LEU A 797 23.00 -10.88 3.77
C LEU A 797 23.18 -9.75 2.74
N LEU A 798 23.94 -9.97 1.66
CA LEU A 798 24.15 -8.99 0.59
C LEU A 798 22.89 -8.85 -0.27
N LEU A 799 22.23 -9.97 -0.57
CA LEU A 799 20.98 -10.03 -1.34
C LEU A 799 19.81 -9.40 -0.58
N SER A 800 19.73 -9.60 0.74
CA SER A 800 18.71 -9.03 1.63
C SER A 800 18.76 -7.50 1.77
N ALA A 801 19.92 -6.90 1.47
CA ALA A 801 20.13 -5.45 1.46
C ALA A 801 19.80 -4.80 0.10
N SER A 802 19.66 -5.59 -0.97
CA SER A 802 19.46 -5.14 -2.36
C SER A 802 18.10 -5.50 -2.95
N ALA A 803 17.10 -5.78 -2.11
CA ALA A 803 15.75 -6.20 -2.51
C ALA A 803 14.92 -5.09 -3.21
N GLY A 804 15.26 -4.82 -4.47
CA GLY A 804 14.31 -4.51 -5.56
C GLY A 804 14.32 -5.69 -6.54
N SER A 805 13.24 -5.86 -7.32
CA SER A 805 12.92 -6.98 -8.24
C SER A 805 14.06 -7.95 -8.62
N ASP A 806 13.73 -9.24 -8.75
CA ASP A 806 14.66 -10.38 -8.71
C ASP A 806 15.88 -10.29 -9.66
N SER A 807 15.74 -9.77 -10.89
CA SER A 807 16.87 -9.55 -11.82
C SER A 807 17.74 -8.30 -11.51
N SER A 808 17.16 -7.33 -10.80
CA SER A 808 17.85 -6.13 -10.32
C SER A 808 18.60 -6.38 -9.01
N SER A 809 18.17 -7.35 -8.20
CA SER A 809 18.74 -7.64 -6.88
C SER A 809 20.19 -8.14 -6.97
N VAL A 810 20.49 -9.08 -7.89
CA VAL A 810 21.84 -9.64 -8.09
C VAL A 810 22.77 -8.62 -8.74
N ARG A 811 22.28 -7.84 -9.72
CA ARG A 811 23.06 -6.76 -10.36
C ARG A 811 23.33 -5.60 -9.40
N ALA A 812 22.38 -5.30 -8.51
CA ALA A 812 22.53 -4.31 -7.45
C ALA A 812 23.48 -4.80 -6.36
N ALA A 813 23.38 -6.07 -5.94
CA ALA A 813 24.33 -6.69 -5.00
C ALA A 813 25.75 -6.68 -5.56
N ASN A 814 25.92 -7.13 -6.80
CA ASN A 814 27.20 -7.09 -7.53
C ASN A 814 27.78 -5.67 -7.55
N SER A 815 26.99 -4.67 -7.97
CA SER A 815 27.46 -3.27 -8.00
C SER A 815 27.79 -2.71 -6.63
N ARG A 816 27.05 -3.09 -5.60
CA ARG A 816 27.32 -2.66 -4.23
C ARG A 816 28.59 -3.32 -3.67
N VAL A 817 28.82 -4.61 -3.92
CA VAL A 817 30.04 -5.30 -3.49
C VAL A 817 31.28 -4.66 -4.11
N PHE A 818 31.29 -4.38 -5.41
CA PHE A 818 32.43 -3.71 -6.03
C PHE A 818 32.61 -2.26 -5.58
N ASN A 819 31.53 -1.55 -5.26
CA ASN A 819 31.64 -0.22 -4.66
C ASN A 819 32.24 -0.27 -3.26
N ILE A 820 31.79 -1.19 -2.40
CA ILE A 820 32.37 -1.43 -1.08
C ILE A 820 33.84 -1.82 -1.25
N LEU A 821 34.14 -2.75 -2.15
CA LEU A 821 35.51 -3.19 -2.39
C LEU A 821 36.43 -2.07 -2.90
N TRP A 822 35.94 -1.17 -3.75
CA TRP A 822 36.67 0.02 -4.17
C TRP A 822 36.89 0.99 -3.01
N GLU A 823 35.85 1.29 -2.23
CA GLU A 823 35.93 2.16 -1.05
C GLU A 823 36.91 1.59 0.01
N GLN A 824 36.86 0.28 0.21
CA GLN A 824 37.74 -0.42 1.13
C GLN A 824 39.16 -0.61 0.56
N SER A 825 39.35 -0.78 -0.75
CA SER A 825 40.72 -0.83 -1.30
C SER A 825 41.36 0.55 -1.45
N GLY A 826 40.57 1.63 -1.37
CA GLY A 826 41.04 2.99 -1.66
C GLY A 826 41.53 3.14 -3.09
N GLY A 827 41.04 2.32 -4.02
CA GLY A 827 41.50 2.32 -5.41
C GLY A 827 42.82 1.56 -5.66
N ILE A 828 43.37 0.82 -4.68
CA ILE A 828 44.63 0.07 -4.82
C ILE A 828 44.36 -1.37 -5.30
N PRO A 829 44.85 -1.79 -6.48
CA PRO A 829 44.61 -3.12 -7.04
C PRO A 829 44.98 -4.28 -6.12
N GLN A 830 46.19 -4.26 -5.54
CA GLN A 830 46.66 -5.34 -4.68
C GLN A 830 45.81 -5.49 -3.41
N VAL A 831 45.35 -4.38 -2.84
CA VAL A 831 44.48 -4.39 -1.65
C VAL A 831 43.10 -4.92 -2.02
N ALA A 832 42.55 -4.54 -3.18
CA ALA A 832 41.27 -5.05 -3.67
C ALA A 832 41.29 -6.57 -3.87
N ILE A 833 42.37 -7.12 -4.43
CA ILE A 833 42.53 -8.58 -4.60
C ILE A 833 42.60 -9.28 -3.23
N HIS A 834 43.33 -8.73 -2.27
CA HIS A 834 43.40 -9.29 -0.92
C HIS A 834 42.03 -9.28 -0.22
N LEU A 835 41.34 -8.13 -0.20
CA LEU A 835 40.01 -8.02 0.41
C LEU A 835 38.97 -8.93 -0.26
N TRP A 836 39.10 -9.14 -1.57
CA TRP A 836 38.29 -10.11 -2.30
C TRP A 836 38.55 -11.54 -1.83
N LEU A 837 39.81 -11.93 -1.72
CA LEU A 837 40.20 -13.27 -1.27
C LEU A 837 39.82 -13.53 0.18
N ASP A 838 39.91 -12.54 1.05
CA ASP A 838 39.48 -12.64 2.45
C ASP A 838 37.95 -12.83 2.56
N ALA A 839 37.19 -12.30 1.60
CA ALA A 839 35.73 -12.41 1.54
C ALA A 839 35.23 -13.65 0.77
N ALA A 840 36.08 -14.28 -0.03
CA ALA A 840 35.73 -15.39 -0.90
C ALA A 840 35.92 -16.75 -0.21
N ARG A 841 34.89 -17.58 -0.22
CA ARG A 841 34.96 -18.99 0.16
C ARG A 841 34.70 -19.85 -1.07
N SER A 842 35.72 -20.59 -1.51
CA SER A 842 35.60 -21.49 -2.65
C SER A 842 35.05 -22.85 -2.21
N LYS A 843 33.96 -23.32 -2.83
CA LYS A 843 33.45 -24.69 -2.76
C LYS A 843 33.27 -25.21 -4.19
N ASP A 844 34.15 -26.09 -4.63
CA ASP A 844 34.12 -26.72 -5.96
C ASP A 844 33.95 -25.71 -7.12
N LYS A 845 32.79 -25.74 -7.80
CA LYS A 845 32.42 -24.88 -8.94
C LYS A 845 31.89 -23.50 -8.53
N VAL A 846 31.64 -23.26 -7.24
CA VAL A 846 31.00 -22.03 -6.75
C VAL A 846 31.90 -21.30 -5.75
N VAL A 847 32.03 -19.99 -5.94
CA VAL A 847 32.69 -19.09 -5.01
C VAL A 847 31.61 -18.29 -4.28
N ASP A 848 31.46 -18.59 -2.99
CA ASP A 848 30.59 -17.87 -2.07
C ASP A 848 31.28 -16.59 -1.62
N LEU A 849 30.70 -15.45 -1.95
CA LEU A 849 31.26 -14.14 -1.67
C LEU A 849 30.51 -13.44 -0.54
N GLY A 850 31.21 -13.24 0.57
CA GLY A 850 30.76 -12.41 1.69
C GLY A 850 31.02 -10.93 1.47
N VAL A 851 30.76 -10.11 2.50
CA VAL A 851 31.02 -8.66 2.47
C VAL A 851 32.54 -8.43 2.63
N PRO A 852 33.23 -7.78 1.65
CA PRO A 852 34.61 -7.38 1.83
C PRO A 852 34.72 -6.34 2.94
N SER A 853 35.53 -6.62 3.96
CA SER A 853 35.72 -5.73 5.10
C SER A 853 37.20 -5.50 5.37
N LYS A 854 37.57 -4.25 5.68
CA LYS A 854 38.89 -3.94 6.20
C LYS A 854 39.07 -4.55 7.58
N PRO A 855 40.31 -4.87 7.98
CA PRO A 855 40.63 -5.13 9.37
C PRO A 855 40.18 -3.97 10.27
N ASN A 856 39.60 -4.30 11.43
CA ASN A 856 39.06 -3.29 12.33
C ASN A 856 40.18 -2.41 12.94
N GLY A 857 40.13 -1.11 12.65
CA GLY A 857 41.08 -0.12 13.16
C GLY A 857 41.02 0.11 14.69
N ASN A 858 40.04 -0.44 15.40
CA ASN A 858 39.97 -0.35 16.86
C ASN A 858 41.23 -0.93 17.55
N ALA A 859 41.83 -1.98 16.98
CA ALA A 859 43.08 -2.54 17.50
C ALA A 859 44.23 -1.53 17.44
N LEU A 860 44.21 -0.59 16.48
CA LEU A 860 45.24 0.43 16.34
C LEU A 860 45.12 1.55 17.39
N LYS A 861 43.90 1.83 17.88
CA LYS A 861 43.66 2.85 18.91
C LYS A 861 44.29 2.49 20.26
N ALA A 862 44.45 1.19 20.53
CA ALA A 862 45.09 0.68 21.74
C ALA A 862 46.63 0.70 21.66
N LEU A 863 47.21 1.05 20.50
CA LEU A 863 48.65 1.13 20.34
C LEU A 863 49.20 2.41 20.99
N LYS A 864 50.26 2.24 21.78
CA LYS A 864 51.05 3.35 22.31
C LYS A 864 51.79 4.07 21.17
N ASP A 865 52.16 5.32 21.41
CA ASP A 865 52.79 6.16 20.39
C ASP A 865 54.16 5.61 19.96
N ASP A 866 54.96 5.03 20.85
CA ASP A 866 56.24 4.38 20.54
C ASP A 866 56.10 3.31 19.43
N LEU A 867 55.04 2.50 19.48
CA LEU A 867 54.75 1.52 18.45
C LEU A 867 54.33 2.17 17.13
N CYS A 868 53.58 3.28 17.21
CA CYS A 868 53.14 4.01 16.04
C CYS A 868 54.33 4.61 15.28
N PHE A 869 55.36 5.10 15.99
CA PHE A 869 56.62 5.56 15.39
C PHE A 869 57.37 4.42 14.69
N VAL A 870 57.45 3.23 15.31
CA VAL A 870 58.05 2.04 14.66
C VAL A 870 57.29 1.66 13.39
N PHE A 871 55.95 1.65 13.42
CA PHE A 871 55.16 1.35 12.23
C PHE A 871 55.26 2.44 11.15
N ALA A 872 55.33 3.72 11.54
CA ALA A 872 55.57 4.82 10.60
C ALA A 872 56.92 4.68 9.88
N ALA A 873 57.99 4.29 10.60
CA ALA A 873 59.28 3.99 9.98
C ALA A 873 59.17 2.86 8.94
N ILE A 874 58.43 1.78 9.24
CA ILE A 874 58.20 0.69 8.27
C ILE A 874 57.39 1.18 7.06
N VAL A 875 56.38 2.04 7.25
CA VAL A 875 55.62 2.65 6.13
C VAL A 875 56.52 3.49 5.23
N ILE A 876 57.31 4.40 5.82
CA ILE A 876 58.20 5.31 5.08
C ILE A 876 59.24 4.52 4.29
N HIS A 877 59.82 3.48 4.87
CA HIS A 877 60.90 2.71 4.26
C HIS A 877 60.44 1.50 3.44
N LYS A 878 59.13 1.20 3.42
CA LYS A 878 58.49 0.02 2.81
C LYS A 878 58.91 -1.33 3.40
N SER A 879 60.19 -1.55 3.68
CA SER A 879 60.71 -2.74 4.33
C SER A 879 61.98 -2.46 5.13
N LEU A 880 62.03 -2.95 6.36
CA LEU A 880 63.17 -2.77 7.28
C LEU A 880 63.51 -4.07 8.04
N THR A 881 64.77 -4.23 8.43
CA THR A 881 65.19 -5.23 9.43
C THR A 881 65.02 -4.69 10.85
N SER A 882 65.11 -5.55 11.87
CA SER A 882 65.06 -5.11 13.27
C SER A 882 66.17 -4.11 13.61
N GLU A 883 67.37 -4.33 13.08
CA GLU A 883 68.53 -3.45 13.30
C GLU A 883 68.34 -2.09 12.63
N GLU A 884 67.82 -2.05 11.40
CA GLU A 884 67.53 -0.81 10.68
C GLU A 884 66.40 -0.01 11.36
N ILE A 885 65.41 -0.67 11.96
CA ILE A 885 64.36 0.01 12.72
C ILE A 885 64.92 0.66 13.98
N ILE A 886 65.78 -0.05 14.73
CA ILE A 886 66.46 0.50 15.90
C ILE A 886 67.28 1.74 15.51
N LEU A 887 68.00 1.65 14.39
CA LEU A 887 68.78 2.77 13.86
C LEU A 887 67.90 3.99 13.57
N VAL A 888 66.82 3.82 12.80
CA VAL A 888 65.96 4.92 12.34
C VAL A 888 65.10 5.53 13.43
N THR A 889 64.66 4.73 14.40
CA THR A 889 63.74 5.21 15.46
C THR A 889 64.47 5.60 16.74
N HIS A 890 65.75 5.23 16.88
CA HIS A 890 66.54 5.33 18.09
C HIS A 890 65.91 4.68 19.34
N PHE A 891 64.93 3.80 19.17
CA PHE A 891 64.35 3.07 20.29
C PHE A 891 65.21 1.88 20.72
N PRO A 892 65.25 1.57 22.03
CA PRO A 892 65.84 0.34 22.53
C PRO A 892 65.28 -0.91 21.85
N ASP A 893 66.14 -1.91 21.62
CA ASP A 893 65.79 -3.19 20.99
C ASP A 893 64.56 -3.86 21.63
N ALA A 894 64.38 -3.74 22.95
CA ALA A 894 63.22 -4.27 23.65
C ALA A 894 61.89 -3.67 23.16
N ILE A 895 61.84 -2.36 22.91
CA ILE A 895 60.64 -1.66 22.41
C ILE A 895 60.37 -2.06 20.97
N VAL A 896 61.42 -2.11 20.12
CA VAL A 896 61.29 -2.52 18.72
C VAL A 896 60.82 -3.97 18.62
N ARG A 897 61.40 -4.90 19.38
CA ARG A 897 60.95 -6.30 19.41
C ARG A 897 59.52 -6.44 19.91
N HIS A 898 59.15 -5.69 20.93
CA HIS A 898 57.76 -5.65 21.41
C HIS A 898 56.82 -5.17 20.30
N ALA A 899 57.18 -4.10 19.59
CA ALA A 899 56.39 -3.55 18.49
C ALA A 899 56.25 -4.54 17.31
N LEU A 900 57.35 -5.19 16.93
CA LEU A 900 57.35 -6.22 15.88
C LEU A 900 56.51 -7.43 16.28
N LYS A 901 56.63 -7.92 17.53
CA LYS A 901 55.83 -9.04 18.04
C LYS A 901 54.34 -8.68 18.06
N GLN A 902 54.00 -7.49 18.53
CA GLN A 902 52.62 -7.02 18.54
C GLN A 902 52.07 -6.86 17.11
N GLY A 903 52.86 -6.31 16.19
CA GLY A 903 52.49 -6.18 14.78
C GLY A 903 52.26 -7.53 14.09
N LEU A 904 53.09 -8.53 14.36
CA LEU A 904 52.90 -9.90 13.86
C LEU A 904 51.64 -10.55 14.46
N ASN A 905 51.41 -10.41 15.77
CA ASN A 905 50.23 -10.97 16.44
C ASN A 905 48.91 -10.37 15.93
N LEU A 906 48.93 -9.09 15.56
CA LEU A 906 47.78 -8.41 14.96
C LEU A 906 47.56 -8.75 13.48
N GLY A 907 48.49 -9.48 12.85
CA GLY A 907 48.52 -9.66 11.38
C GLY A 907 48.72 -8.35 10.63
N LEU A 908 49.29 -7.33 11.30
CA LEU A 908 49.62 -6.04 10.69
C LEU A 908 50.88 -6.15 9.84
N LEU A 909 51.85 -6.90 10.33
CA LEU A 909 53.14 -7.13 9.71
C LEU A 909 53.26 -8.57 9.24
N TRP A 910 54.01 -8.76 8.18
CA TRP A 910 54.55 -10.06 7.79
C TRP A 910 56.06 -9.94 7.61
N ARG A 911 56.74 -11.07 7.80
CA ARG A 911 58.20 -11.16 7.68
C ARG A 911 58.53 -11.92 6.41
N ASP A 912 59.34 -11.30 5.57
CA ASP A 912 59.84 -11.88 4.32
C ASP A 912 60.98 -12.88 4.59
N ASP A 913 61.32 -13.71 3.60
CA ASP A 913 62.40 -14.72 3.70
C ASP A 913 63.75 -14.07 4.05
N ASN A 914 63.96 -12.85 3.56
CA ASN A 914 65.11 -11.99 3.86
C ASN A 914 65.06 -11.35 5.26
N LYS A 915 64.21 -11.85 6.17
CA LYS A 915 64.01 -11.38 7.55
C LYS A 915 63.57 -9.91 7.67
N ARG A 916 63.11 -9.29 6.59
CA ARG A 916 62.60 -7.90 6.55
C ARG A 916 61.12 -7.85 6.89
N TYR A 917 60.73 -6.85 7.67
CA TYR A 917 59.34 -6.62 8.05
C TYR A 917 58.65 -5.70 7.05
N ARG A 918 57.44 -6.08 6.66
CA ARG A 918 56.58 -5.34 5.73
C ARG A 918 55.16 -5.31 6.26
N ILE A 919 54.41 -4.30 5.84
CA ILE A 919 52.99 -4.18 6.18
C ILE A 919 52.18 -5.10 5.28
N GLN A 920 51.18 -5.76 5.87
CA GLN A 920 50.25 -6.57 5.12
C GLN A 920 49.36 -5.66 4.25
N PRO A 921 49.15 -5.97 2.95
CA PRO A 921 48.41 -5.09 2.05
C PRO A 921 47.01 -4.72 2.54
N SER A 922 46.28 -5.63 3.20
CA SER A 922 44.94 -5.38 3.75
C SER A 922 44.91 -4.29 4.84
N TRP A 923 46.04 -4.10 5.55
CA TRP A 923 46.18 -3.09 6.59
C TRP A 923 46.74 -1.76 6.09
N GLN A 924 47.33 -1.72 4.89
CA GLN A 924 48.05 -0.55 4.37
C GLN A 924 47.22 0.73 4.44
N GLY A 925 46.00 0.72 3.92
CA GLY A 925 45.13 1.90 3.91
C GLY A 925 44.68 2.33 5.31
N THR A 926 44.33 1.37 6.17
CA THR A 926 43.88 1.63 7.54
C THR A 926 45.01 2.19 8.40
N LEU A 927 46.22 1.61 8.29
CA LEU A 927 47.39 2.03 9.04
C LEU A 927 47.87 3.42 8.58
N SER A 928 48.00 3.64 7.27
CA SER A 928 48.43 4.94 6.74
C SER A 928 47.47 6.06 7.14
N GLY A 929 46.16 5.85 7.00
CA GLY A 929 45.16 6.84 7.44
C GLY A 929 45.17 7.08 8.95
N PHE A 930 45.38 6.03 9.76
CA PHE A 930 45.51 6.17 11.21
C PHE A 930 46.77 6.96 11.60
N LEU A 931 47.91 6.66 11.01
CA LEU A 931 49.17 7.37 11.26
C LEU A 931 49.10 8.82 10.77
N ALA A 932 48.47 9.07 9.62
CA ALA A 932 48.20 10.43 9.14
C ALA A 932 47.29 11.20 10.10
N SER A 933 46.23 10.57 10.65
CA SER A 933 45.37 11.20 11.66
C SER A 933 46.10 11.55 12.98
N LYS A 934 47.21 10.86 13.27
CA LYS A 934 48.12 11.16 14.39
C LYS A 934 49.26 12.12 13.99
N ASN A 935 49.26 12.67 12.77
CA ASN A 935 50.34 13.49 12.21
C ASN A 935 51.73 12.79 12.20
N LEU A 936 51.76 11.46 12.14
CA LEU A 936 52.99 10.66 12.07
C LEU A 936 53.42 10.38 10.62
N LEU A 937 52.50 10.54 9.67
CA LEU A 937 52.78 10.55 8.24
C LEU A 937 52.26 11.86 7.65
N TRP A 938 53.02 12.42 6.72
CA TRP A 938 52.62 13.59 5.97
C TRP A 938 51.94 13.17 4.66
N ASP A 939 50.73 13.65 4.43
CA ASP A 939 50.10 13.63 3.10
C ASP A 939 50.42 14.98 2.41
N ILE A 940 51.07 14.92 1.24
CA ILE A 940 51.34 16.09 0.37
C ILE A 940 50.28 16.18 -0.70
#